data_AF-F7F571-F1
#
_entry.id   AF-F7F571-F1
#
_cell.length_a   1.000
_cell.length_b   1.000
_cell.length_c   1.000
_cell.angle_alpha   90.00
_cell.angle_beta   90.00
_cell.angle_gamma   90.00
#
_symmetry.space_group_name_H-M   'P 1'
#
loop_
_entity.id
_entity.type
_entity.pdbx_description
1 polymer ?
#
loop_
_entity_poly.entity_id
_entity_poly.type
_entity_poly.pdbx_seq_one_letter_code
_entity_poly.pdbx_strand_id
1 'polypeptide(L)'
;MNPGAAYKALVSDIGTLDFSGPAQPCALLLTGDRSFPVLVDTKGQVLAAAAQYGQGRMVVLAHESYLSNPGFARFLRNVVQWLKPRPDALVSVQEGLAPLPGCSPETAGPEKQGVQVGVRICDAYRLERPEDLVQFVKAGGGLLIGGQAWYWASQHGPDQVLSDFPGNRVTSVAGVYFTRGLGEVGTVSVPEKMPRIPLLVQHGLDETQDLSQLLLGVSKFNLQDTGHPSSLLVHGALAFPVGLDEAHGVFLAAGHHGRGRVVVASHENQLSAPQMKTFILNVVRWLLRGRKGTVGVGDGLSELRALLANEEVSCELTGLREDLSVYCCNSYSALQAREIQEFVAEGGGLLIGGQSWNWALSHPHLSAVADYPGNRILNPLGISILQRGIQAEKVSPLPAPGGPRAYHLRRALAQLLPLVGQKTDPQPPLSLWIRKLGQDCVELLKIPAETSPIFSSFHRDLETLVQAGGVPRVSKETPLRASSKEAVLLGIATELYRTHPGVLIQNCPEEPQGPPLTILINGQNKGEETWRSTGLYLPPWQTAVLTFPPSATDANLQVQVGCHSDDLTEAEELKRPPVVTSRFDVCSERVTVSSLWGGLMYIVLPTGCQLDPIPVTVRGAMQAPFFRLGETSPSAWHKTLRHHPAPWAELETDNLTLTVPAENICLLDSPEPLLDIWQQIMGAVSKLAAVPQTLRRPERIVADVQISAGWMHAGYPIMIHLESVEEVVNLQRIWEKGLWGPLHELGHNQQRSNWEFPPHTSEATCNLWSVYVSETVLGIPRHEAHTSLRPEARASRVKAFLEQGAPLKKWEVFVALETYLQLQEAFGWEPFIQLFADYQTETGVPDDNKAKMNLWAQKFSQLVKKNLAPFFKAWGWPIEEKLARELEETFPVWLENPLLPYLSPQSSNSN
;
A
#
# COMPACT_ATOMS: atom_id res chain seq x y z
N MET A 1 -18.14 15.17 16.12
CA MET A 1 -19.53 15.44 15.66
C MET A 1 -19.90 14.39 14.63
N ASN A 2 -21.16 13.92 14.56
CA ASN A 2 -21.66 13.15 13.42
C ASN A 2 -22.17 14.12 12.33
N PRO A 3 -21.52 14.24 11.15
CA PRO A 3 -21.88 15.21 10.12
C PRO A 3 -23.29 14.99 9.56
N GLY A 4 -23.72 13.74 9.40
CA GLY A 4 -25.06 13.42 8.88
C GLY A 4 -26.18 13.84 9.83
N ALA A 5 -25.99 13.65 11.14
CA ALA A 5 -26.94 14.14 12.15
C ALA A 5 -26.96 15.68 12.21
N ALA A 6 -25.78 16.32 12.12
CA ALA A 6 -25.67 17.77 12.08
C ALA A 6 -26.36 18.36 10.84
N TYR A 7 -26.14 17.76 9.66
CA TYR A 7 -26.80 18.13 8.42
C TYR A 7 -28.33 18.09 8.57
N LYS A 8 -28.89 16.95 9.03
CA LYS A 8 -30.33 16.80 9.25
C LYS A 8 -30.91 17.85 10.21
N ALA A 9 -30.18 18.19 11.26
CA ALA A 9 -30.60 19.24 12.20
C ALA A 9 -30.66 20.62 11.53
N LEU A 10 -29.68 20.95 10.69
CA LEU A 10 -29.62 22.24 9.98
C LEU A 10 -30.74 22.38 8.94
N VAL A 11 -31.06 21.30 8.23
CA VAL A 11 -32.03 21.32 7.13
C VAL A 11 -33.44 20.84 7.51
N SER A 12 -33.69 20.61 8.80
CA SER A 12 -34.97 20.07 9.28
C SER A 12 -36.16 20.88 8.78
N ASP A 13 -37.07 20.19 8.08
CA ASP A 13 -38.29 20.71 7.46
C ASP A 13 -38.06 21.85 6.43
N ILE A 14 -36.94 21.78 5.72
CA ILE A 14 -36.61 22.70 4.63
C ILE A 14 -36.54 21.88 3.35
N GLY A 15 -37.49 22.11 2.44
CA GLY A 15 -37.50 21.46 1.12
C GLY A 15 -36.70 22.25 0.09
N THR A 16 -36.89 23.56 0.03
CA THR A 16 -36.21 24.45 -0.91
C THR A 16 -35.85 25.78 -0.23
N LEU A 17 -34.79 26.43 -0.74
CA LEU A 17 -34.42 27.79 -0.37
C LEU A 17 -34.21 28.61 -1.62
N ASP A 18 -34.76 29.83 -1.62
CA ASP A 18 -34.75 30.71 -2.78
C ASP A 18 -33.62 31.73 -2.69
N PHE A 19 -32.63 31.61 -3.58
CA PHE A 19 -31.53 32.55 -3.72
C PHE A 19 -31.80 33.60 -4.81
N SER A 20 -32.97 33.62 -5.47
CA SER A 20 -33.30 34.43 -6.66
C SER A 20 -33.39 35.97 -6.48
N GLY A 21 -32.79 36.52 -5.42
CA GLY A 21 -32.74 37.94 -5.14
C GLY A 21 -31.59 38.70 -5.85
N PRO A 22 -31.41 39.99 -5.54
CA PRO A 22 -30.30 40.80 -6.08
C PRO A 22 -28.92 40.40 -5.52
N ALA A 23 -28.89 39.52 -4.53
CA ALA A 23 -27.68 39.06 -3.88
C ALA A 23 -27.04 37.94 -4.69
N GLN A 24 -25.81 38.16 -5.16
CA GLN A 24 -25.05 37.19 -5.93
C GLN A 24 -24.10 36.43 -4.97
N PRO A 25 -24.36 35.15 -4.65
CA PRO A 25 -23.51 34.41 -3.72
C PRO A 25 -22.13 34.12 -4.33
N CYS A 26 -21.16 33.87 -3.45
CA CYS A 26 -19.89 33.24 -3.85
C CYS A 26 -19.93 31.72 -3.68
N ALA A 27 -19.00 30.99 -4.31
CA ALA A 27 -18.79 29.58 -4.03
C ALA A 27 -17.91 29.41 -2.78
N LEU A 28 -18.28 28.51 -1.88
CA LEU A 28 -17.47 28.14 -0.72
C LEU A 28 -16.56 26.96 -1.06
N LEU A 29 -15.32 27.01 -0.59
CA LEU A 29 -14.36 25.91 -0.64
C LEU A 29 -14.27 25.23 0.73
N LEU A 30 -14.31 23.88 0.73
CA LEU A 30 -14.20 23.05 1.92
C LEU A 30 -12.92 22.21 1.89
N THR A 31 -12.08 22.36 2.92
CA THR A 31 -10.81 21.62 3.08
C THR A 31 -10.68 20.98 4.46
N GLY A 32 -11.54 21.32 5.42
CA GLY A 32 -11.46 20.83 6.79
C GLY A 32 -12.05 19.43 6.92
N ASP A 33 -11.38 18.57 7.67
CA ASP A 33 -11.81 17.20 7.99
C ASP A 33 -13.16 17.13 8.70
N ARG A 34 -13.58 18.23 9.35
CA ARG A 34 -14.88 18.40 10.03
C ARG A 34 -15.78 19.46 9.40
N SER A 35 -15.49 19.86 8.15
CA SER A 35 -16.33 20.76 7.37
C SER A 35 -17.22 19.98 6.40
N PHE A 36 -18.47 20.41 6.22
CA PHE A 36 -19.40 19.76 5.30
C PHE A 36 -20.36 20.77 4.62
N PRO A 37 -20.81 20.47 3.39
CA PRO A 37 -21.73 21.31 2.67
C PRO A 37 -23.15 21.15 3.25
N VAL A 38 -23.85 22.28 3.37
CA VAL A 38 -25.25 22.33 3.83
C VAL A 38 -26.18 22.62 2.65
N LEU A 39 -25.82 23.60 1.82
CA LEU A 39 -26.57 23.97 0.62
C LEU A 39 -25.64 23.98 -0.58
N VAL A 40 -26.07 23.34 -1.66
CA VAL A 40 -25.31 23.19 -2.90
C VAL A 40 -26.20 23.52 -4.09
N ASP A 41 -25.72 24.33 -5.01
CA ASP A 41 -26.47 24.71 -6.20
C ASP A 41 -26.53 23.60 -7.27
N THR A 42 -27.20 23.88 -8.39
CA THR A 42 -27.37 22.95 -9.51
C THR A 42 -26.07 22.60 -10.24
N LYS A 43 -25.00 23.39 -10.07
CA LYS A 43 -23.66 23.13 -10.61
C LYS A 43 -22.75 22.44 -9.60
N GLY A 44 -23.27 22.10 -8.42
CA GLY A 44 -22.49 21.47 -7.36
C GLY A 44 -21.69 22.47 -6.52
N GLN A 45 -21.91 23.78 -6.63
CA GLN A 45 -21.17 24.76 -5.84
C GLN A 45 -21.79 24.93 -4.45
N VAL A 46 -20.95 25.02 -3.42
CA VAL A 46 -21.41 25.13 -2.03
C VAL A 46 -21.79 26.58 -1.72
N LEU A 47 -23.05 26.81 -1.35
CA LEU A 47 -23.60 28.12 -0.98
C LEU A 47 -23.75 28.32 0.53
N ALA A 48 -23.79 27.21 1.29
CA ALA A 48 -23.71 27.25 2.74
C ALA A 48 -22.95 26.02 3.25
N ALA A 49 -22.12 26.22 4.26
CA ALA A 49 -21.33 25.16 4.86
C ALA A 49 -21.37 25.24 6.38
N ALA A 50 -21.13 24.11 7.03
CA ALA A 50 -20.98 24.02 8.46
C ALA A 50 -19.67 23.32 8.80
N ALA A 51 -19.07 23.69 9.93
CA ALA A 51 -17.84 23.08 10.39
C ALA A 51 -17.73 23.07 11.92
N GLN A 52 -16.87 22.19 12.42
CA GLN A 52 -16.44 22.17 13.82
C GLN A 52 -15.00 22.64 13.92
N TYR A 53 -14.69 23.49 14.90
CA TYR A 53 -13.31 23.88 15.21
C TYR A 53 -13.11 23.98 16.72
N GLY A 54 -12.06 23.35 17.23
CA GLY A 54 -11.91 23.12 18.67
C GLY A 54 -13.16 22.42 19.24
N GLN A 55 -13.78 23.06 20.24
CA GLN A 55 -15.04 22.60 20.83
C GLN A 55 -16.29 23.27 20.25
N GLY A 56 -16.13 24.32 19.44
CA GLY A 56 -17.24 25.11 18.90
C GLY A 56 -17.63 24.72 17.49
N ARG A 57 -18.58 25.48 16.96
CA ARG A 57 -19.23 25.21 15.67
C ARG A 57 -19.40 26.49 14.87
N MET A 58 -19.38 26.37 13.55
CA MET A 58 -19.65 27.48 12.66
C MET A 58 -20.57 27.10 11.51
N VAL A 59 -21.37 28.06 11.06
CA VAL A 59 -22.12 28.03 9.80
C VAL A 59 -21.74 29.26 8.98
N VAL A 60 -21.40 29.01 7.72
CA VAL A 60 -20.94 30.02 6.76
C VAL A 60 -21.94 30.12 5.63
N LEU A 61 -22.44 31.33 5.36
CA LEU A 61 -23.35 31.65 4.25
C LEU A 61 -22.62 32.42 3.16
N ALA A 62 -22.80 32.01 1.90
CA ALA A 62 -22.16 32.60 0.73
C ALA A 62 -22.54 34.05 0.36
N HIS A 63 -23.37 34.71 1.18
CA HIS A 63 -23.68 36.13 1.09
C HIS A 63 -24.20 36.64 2.43
N GLU A 64 -23.85 37.86 2.82
CA GLU A 64 -24.26 38.50 4.08
C GLU A 64 -25.76 38.82 4.12
N SER A 65 -26.35 39.21 2.99
CA SER A 65 -27.79 39.53 2.88
C SER A 65 -28.73 38.37 3.27
N TYR A 66 -28.27 37.12 3.20
CA TYR A 66 -29.05 35.95 3.59
C TYR A 66 -29.27 35.85 5.09
N LEU A 67 -28.43 36.50 5.91
CA LEU A 67 -28.61 36.58 7.37
C LEU A 67 -29.90 37.31 7.76
N SER A 68 -30.36 38.22 6.91
CA SER A 68 -31.56 39.04 7.12
C SER A 68 -32.74 38.68 6.21
N ASN A 69 -32.59 37.67 5.35
CA ASN A 69 -33.63 37.31 4.37
C ASN A 69 -34.78 36.54 5.04
N PRO A 70 -36.04 37.03 5.01
CA PRO A 70 -37.19 36.34 5.60
C PRO A 70 -37.42 34.93 5.03
N GLY A 71 -37.06 34.68 3.77
CA GLY A 71 -37.14 33.34 3.15
C GLY A 71 -36.22 32.31 3.82
N PHE A 72 -35.20 32.76 4.55
CA PHE A 72 -34.24 31.92 5.27
C PHE A 72 -34.60 31.75 6.75
N ALA A 73 -35.71 32.33 7.25
CA ALA A 73 -36.04 32.37 8.68
C ALA A 73 -36.03 30.98 9.36
N ARG A 74 -36.58 29.96 8.70
CA ARG A 74 -36.59 28.58 9.24
C ARG A 74 -35.18 27.99 9.28
N PHE A 75 -34.41 28.17 8.21
CA PHE A 75 -33.01 27.74 8.14
C PHE A 75 -32.16 28.40 9.22
N LEU A 76 -32.26 29.73 9.36
CA LEU A 76 -31.50 30.49 10.35
C LEU A 76 -31.86 30.10 11.78
N ARG A 77 -33.13 29.77 12.04
CA ARG A 77 -33.54 29.23 13.35
C ARG A 77 -32.86 27.89 13.63
N ASN A 78 -32.87 26.96 12.69
CA ASN A 78 -32.19 25.66 12.83
C ASN A 78 -30.69 25.85 13.06
N VAL A 79 -30.06 26.75 12.29
CA VAL A 79 -28.64 27.12 12.44
C VAL A 79 -28.34 27.65 13.83
N VAL A 80 -29.09 28.63 14.33
CA VAL A 80 -28.85 29.21 15.66
C VAL A 80 -29.01 28.16 16.76
N GLN A 81 -30.05 27.32 16.68
CA GLN A 81 -30.25 26.22 17.64
C GLN A 81 -29.10 25.22 17.59
N TRP A 82 -28.62 24.89 16.40
CA TRP A 82 -27.48 24.01 16.24
C TRP A 82 -26.17 24.63 16.71
N LEU A 83 -25.99 25.95 16.61
CA LEU A 83 -24.77 26.64 17.06
C LEU A 83 -24.69 26.78 18.57
N LYS A 84 -25.84 26.91 19.25
CA LYS A 84 -25.93 27.10 20.69
C LYS A 84 -25.20 26.00 21.49
N PRO A 85 -24.16 26.31 22.27
CA PRO A 85 -23.47 25.30 23.09
C PRO A 85 -24.38 24.73 24.17
N ARG A 86 -25.37 25.52 24.62
CA ARG A 86 -26.46 25.14 25.52
C ARG A 86 -27.77 25.81 25.05
N PRO A 87 -28.94 25.23 25.30
CA PRO A 87 -30.22 25.77 24.81
C PRO A 87 -30.51 27.23 25.23
N ASP A 88 -30.05 27.63 26.41
CA ASP A 88 -30.17 28.95 27.04
C ASP A 88 -29.07 29.93 26.63
N ALA A 89 -28.13 29.52 25.77
CA ALA A 89 -27.01 30.36 25.40
C ALA A 89 -27.45 31.60 24.60
N LEU A 90 -26.94 32.76 25.01
CA LEU A 90 -27.30 34.05 24.42
C LEU A 90 -26.72 34.21 23.02
N VAL A 91 -27.47 34.91 22.17
CA VAL A 91 -27.10 35.18 20.77
C VAL A 91 -26.78 36.67 20.64
N SER A 92 -25.56 36.99 20.20
CA SER A 92 -25.14 38.35 19.88
C SER A 92 -25.14 38.56 18.38
N VAL A 93 -25.78 39.62 17.92
CA VAL A 93 -25.79 40.06 16.52
C VAL A 93 -24.86 41.25 16.40
N GLN A 94 -23.96 41.23 15.41
CA GLN A 94 -23.04 42.33 15.17
C GLN A 94 -23.77 43.64 14.89
N GLU A 95 -23.23 44.75 15.40
CA GLU A 95 -23.76 46.09 15.16
C GLU A 95 -23.81 46.43 13.67
N GLY A 96 -24.98 46.92 13.21
CA GLY A 96 -25.23 47.24 11.80
C GLY A 96 -25.83 46.11 10.96
N LEU A 97 -25.96 44.88 11.50
CA LEU A 97 -26.77 43.83 10.88
C LEU A 97 -28.25 43.98 11.26
N ALA A 98 -29.15 43.71 10.30
CA ALA A 98 -30.57 43.67 10.58
C ALA A 98 -30.92 42.50 11.52
N PRO A 99 -32.03 42.60 12.29
CA PRO A 99 -32.47 41.51 13.16
C PRO A 99 -32.69 40.21 12.38
N LEU A 100 -32.27 39.07 12.94
CA LEU A 100 -32.49 37.78 12.29
C LEU A 100 -33.98 37.45 12.21
N PRO A 101 -34.49 37.11 11.02
CA PRO A 101 -35.89 36.77 10.87
C PRO A 101 -36.20 35.44 11.58
N GLY A 102 -37.23 35.46 12.44
CA GLY A 102 -37.73 34.26 13.13
C GLY A 102 -36.98 33.85 14.40
N CYS A 103 -36.11 34.71 14.95
CA CYS A 103 -35.47 34.57 16.27
C CYS A 103 -35.97 35.65 17.25
N SER A 104 -36.37 35.26 18.47
CA SER A 104 -36.87 36.15 19.54
C SER A 104 -35.74 36.71 20.44
N PRO A 105 -35.96 37.81 21.18
CA PRO A 105 -34.92 38.71 21.67
C PRO A 105 -34.35 38.26 23.03
N GLU A 106 -33.53 37.22 23.04
CA GLU A 106 -32.41 37.15 23.99
C GLU A 106 -31.13 37.66 23.29
N THR A 107 -31.29 38.72 22.51
CA THR A 107 -30.21 39.45 21.88
C THR A 107 -29.60 40.38 22.92
N ALA A 108 -28.40 40.05 23.40
CA ALA A 108 -27.60 41.03 24.10
C ALA A 108 -27.31 42.17 23.10
N GLY A 109 -27.71 43.41 23.45
CA GLY A 109 -27.16 44.60 22.79
C GLY A 109 -25.64 44.68 22.96
N PRO A 110 -24.96 45.63 22.29
CA PRO A 110 -23.50 45.69 22.24
C PRO A 110 -22.90 45.55 23.63
N GLU A 111 -22.02 44.56 23.77
CA GLU A 111 -21.28 44.10 24.95
C GLU A 111 -21.65 44.78 26.28
N LYS A 112 -22.68 44.26 26.99
CA LYS A 112 -22.73 44.46 28.44
C LYS A 112 -21.61 43.65 29.08
N GLN A 113 -20.65 44.34 29.72
CA GLN A 113 -19.59 43.73 30.52
C GLN A 113 -20.15 42.65 31.46
N GLY A 114 -19.67 41.42 31.33
CA GLY A 114 -19.99 40.29 32.22
C GLY A 114 -20.98 39.25 31.69
N VAL A 115 -21.54 39.40 30.48
CA VAL A 115 -22.50 38.42 29.91
C VAL A 115 -21.80 37.48 28.93
N GLN A 116 -21.80 36.17 29.24
CA GLN A 116 -21.17 35.14 28.40
C GLN A 116 -22.06 34.80 27.20
N VAL A 117 -21.79 35.42 26.05
CA VAL A 117 -22.45 35.12 24.76
C VAL A 117 -22.07 33.71 24.30
N GLY A 118 -23.04 32.91 23.85
CA GLY A 118 -22.76 31.58 23.32
C GLY A 118 -22.79 31.47 21.81
N VAL A 119 -23.49 32.37 21.10
CA VAL A 119 -23.51 32.43 19.64
C VAL A 119 -23.25 33.86 19.16
N ARG A 120 -22.34 34.04 18.20
CA ARG A 120 -22.06 35.33 17.54
C ARG A 120 -22.48 35.27 16.07
N ILE A 121 -23.08 36.35 15.58
CA ILE A 121 -23.58 36.47 14.21
C ILE A 121 -22.92 37.69 13.56
N CYS A 122 -22.16 37.44 12.49
CA CYS A 122 -21.21 38.41 11.94
C CYS A 122 -21.33 38.56 10.42
N ASP A 123 -20.97 39.76 9.94
CA ASP A 123 -20.69 40.07 8.55
C ASP A 123 -19.22 39.77 8.26
N ALA A 124 -18.95 39.00 7.21
CA ALA A 124 -17.60 38.59 6.84
C ALA A 124 -16.67 39.74 6.43
N TYR A 125 -17.19 40.93 6.12
CA TYR A 125 -16.39 42.10 5.76
C TYR A 125 -15.92 42.90 6.98
N ARG A 126 -16.65 42.85 8.11
CA ARG A 126 -16.47 43.77 9.24
C ARG A 126 -15.97 43.02 10.48
N LEU A 127 -14.78 42.43 10.43
CA LEU A 127 -14.24 41.68 11.57
C LEU A 127 -13.09 42.46 12.22
N GLU A 128 -13.37 43.14 13.34
CA GLU A 128 -12.37 43.96 14.04
C GLU A 128 -11.25 43.14 14.69
N ARG A 129 -11.61 42.01 15.33
CA ARG A 129 -10.67 41.09 16.00
C ARG A 129 -10.94 39.63 15.57
N PRO A 130 -10.49 39.23 14.37
CA PRO A 130 -10.67 37.86 13.85
C PRO A 130 -10.10 36.79 14.79
N GLU A 131 -8.95 37.06 15.41
CA GLU A 131 -8.26 36.13 16.31
C GLU A 131 -9.11 35.81 17.56
N ASP A 132 -9.78 36.81 18.14
CA ASP A 132 -10.68 36.62 19.29
C ASP A 132 -11.90 35.76 18.90
N LEU A 133 -12.39 35.87 17.66
CA LEU A 133 -13.47 35.03 17.14
C LEU A 133 -13.02 33.58 16.94
N VAL A 134 -11.80 33.36 16.45
CA VAL A 134 -11.21 32.01 16.36
C VAL A 134 -11.12 31.38 17.74
N GLN A 135 -10.59 32.10 18.74
CA GLN A 135 -10.50 31.58 20.12
C GLN A 135 -11.88 31.35 20.74
N PHE A 136 -12.85 32.23 20.48
CA PHE A 136 -14.23 32.05 20.91
C PHE A 136 -14.84 30.75 20.38
N VAL A 137 -14.68 30.46 19.09
CA VAL A 137 -15.16 29.20 18.50
C VAL A 137 -14.36 28.02 19.05
N LYS A 138 -13.02 28.12 19.13
CA LYS A 138 -12.16 27.07 19.67
C LYS A 138 -12.58 26.65 21.09
N ALA A 139 -12.98 27.62 21.92
CA ALA A 139 -13.44 27.43 23.28
C ALA A 139 -14.89 26.89 23.43
N GLY A 140 -15.63 26.66 22.35
CA GLY A 140 -17.00 26.12 22.38
C GLY A 140 -18.09 27.05 21.87
N GLY A 141 -17.74 28.26 21.44
CA GLY A 141 -18.69 29.23 20.89
C GLY A 141 -19.29 28.81 19.55
N GLY A 142 -20.49 29.31 19.26
CA GLY A 142 -21.15 29.17 17.95
C GLY A 142 -20.97 30.41 17.08
N LEU A 143 -20.57 30.26 15.82
CA LEU A 143 -20.44 31.37 14.86
C LEU A 143 -21.36 31.18 13.66
N LEU A 144 -22.21 32.16 13.38
CA LEU A 144 -22.87 32.30 12.08
C LEU A 144 -22.25 33.49 11.35
N ILE A 145 -21.72 33.27 10.17
CA ILE A 145 -21.07 34.32 9.39
C ILE A 145 -21.54 34.29 7.94
N GLY A 146 -21.89 35.45 7.41
CA GLY A 146 -22.34 35.61 6.02
C GLY A 146 -21.46 36.60 5.28
N GLY A 147 -21.15 36.30 4.03
CA GLY A 147 -20.42 37.21 3.17
C GLY A 147 -20.17 36.66 1.78
N GLN A 148 -19.69 37.50 0.87
CA GLN A 148 -19.17 37.06 -0.42
C GLN A 148 -17.80 37.65 -0.67
N ALA A 149 -16.93 36.94 -1.39
CA ALA A 149 -15.57 37.41 -1.64
C ALA A 149 -15.31 37.80 -3.10
N TRP A 150 -16.24 37.56 -4.03
CA TRP A 150 -16.07 37.93 -5.44
C TRP A 150 -15.99 39.45 -5.64
N TYR A 151 -16.79 40.23 -4.90
CA TYR A 151 -16.76 41.69 -4.97
C TYR A 151 -15.49 42.23 -4.32
N TRP A 152 -15.09 41.64 -3.19
CA TRP A 152 -13.83 42.00 -2.53
C TRP A 152 -12.65 41.78 -3.48
N ALA A 153 -12.63 40.64 -4.17
CA ALA A 153 -11.61 40.29 -5.16
C ALA A 153 -11.54 41.29 -6.31
N SER A 154 -12.68 41.85 -6.75
CA SER A 154 -12.72 42.86 -7.80
C SER A 154 -12.01 44.17 -7.42
N GLN A 155 -11.86 44.42 -6.12
CA GLN A 155 -11.22 45.62 -5.57
C GLN A 155 -9.77 45.40 -5.13
N HIS A 156 -9.42 44.18 -4.71
CA HIS A 156 -8.13 43.87 -4.07
C HIS A 156 -7.26 42.87 -4.85
N GLY A 157 -7.77 42.34 -5.96
CA GLY A 157 -7.10 41.32 -6.76
C GLY A 157 -7.56 39.89 -6.43
N PRO A 158 -7.56 38.99 -7.42
CA PRO A 158 -8.12 37.64 -7.26
C PRO A 158 -7.25 36.68 -6.44
N ASP A 159 -5.95 36.91 -6.35
CA ASP A 159 -4.98 35.90 -5.86
C ASP A 159 -4.86 35.88 -4.32
N GLN A 160 -5.37 36.91 -3.64
CA GLN A 160 -5.25 37.08 -2.18
C GLN A 160 -6.52 36.72 -1.40
N VAL A 161 -7.59 36.31 -2.09
CA VAL A 161 -8.90 36.10 -1.45
C VAL A 161 -8.83 35.10 -0.30
N LEU A 162 -8.14 33.97 -0.48
CA LEU A 162 -8.08 32.92 0.55
C LEU A 162 -7.32 33.36 1.81
N SER A 163 -6.35 34.27 1.69
CA SER A 163 -5.53 34.71 2.82
C SER A 163 -6.03 36.01 3.45
N ASP A 164 -6.55 36.94 2.65
CA ASP A 164 -6.68 38.34 3.05
C ASP A 164 -8.15 38.81 3.16
N PHE A 165 -9.09 38.07 2.57
CA PHE A 165 -10.51 38.35 2.80
C PHE A 165 -10.84 38.22 4.30
N PRO A 166 -11.45 39.23 4.95
CA PRO A 166 -11.57 39.23 6.41
C PRO A 166 -12.31 37.99 6.96
N GLY A 167 -13.38 37.55 6.29
CA GLY A 167 -14.10 36.32 6.64
C GLY A 167 -13.20 35.09 6.70
N ASN A 168 -12.28 34.96 5.74
CA ASN A 168 -11.33 33.85 5.67
C ASN A 168 -10.29 33.91 6.79
N ARG A 169 -10.07 35.05 7.46
CA ARG A 169 -9.21 35.09 8.66
C ARG A 169 -9.82 34.36 9.86
N VAL A 170 -11.12 34.05 9.82
CA VAL A 170 -11.84 33.32 10.88
C VAL A 170 -12.27 31.94 10.40
N THR A 171 -12.95 31.83 9.26
CA THR A 171 -13.58 30.57 8.84
C THR A 171 -12.59 29.54 8.30
N SER A 172 -11.44 29.99 7.78
CA SER A 172 -10.44 29.09 7.19
C SER A 172 -9.85 28.11 8.19
N VAL A 173 -9.77 28.46 9.48
CA VAL A 173 -9.21 27.57 10.52
C VAL A 173 -10.01 26.27 10.67
N ALA A 174 -11.31 26.30 10.29
CA ALA A 174 -12.17 25.13 10.23
C ALA A 174 -12.26 24.52 8.83
N GLY A 175 -11.46 25.02 7.89
CA GLY A 175 -11.40 24.62 6.50
C GLY A 175 -12.59 25.08 5.66
N VAL A 176 -13.22 26.22 5.98
CA VAL A 176 -14.28 26.82 5.14
C VAL A 176 -13.81 28.16 4.61
N TYR A 177 -13.76 28.31 3.29
CA TYR A 177 -13.27 29.53 2.64
C TYR A 177 -14.33 30.14 1.73
N PHE A 178 -14.48 31.45 1.83
CA PHE A 178 -15.08 32.27 0.78
C PHE A 178 -14.13 32.36 -0.40
N THR A 179 -14.62 32.12 -1.61
CA THR A 179 -13.83 32.22 -2.84
C THR A 179 -14.29 33.35 -3.73
N ARG A 180 -13.51 33.65 -4.77
CA ARG A 180 -13.93 34.57 -5.84
C ARG A 180 -14.97 33.98 -6.80
N GLY A 181 -15.21 32.66 -6.75
CA GLY A 181 -16.16 32.00 -7.64
C GLY A 181 -17.58 32.49 -7.39
N LEU A 182 -18.37 32.65 -8.46
CA LEU A 182 -19.76 33.06 -8.37
C LEU A 182 -20.66 31.83 -8.23
N GLY A 183 -21.44 31.78 -7.14
CA GLY A 183 -22.48 30.79 -6.92
C GLY A 183 -23.67 30.98 -7.87
N GLU A 184 -24.39 29.92 -8.20
CA GLU A 184 -25.59 30.05 -9.02
C GLU A 184 -26.76 30.65 -8.22
N VAL A 185 -27.43 31.63 -8.81
CA VAL A 185 -28.64 32.24 -8.28
C VAL A 185 -29.84 31.42 -8.74
N GLY A 186 -30.75 31.07 -7.82
CA GLY A 186 -31.96 30.34 -8.13
C GLY A 186 -32.55 29.63 -6.92
N THR A 187 -33.58 28.83 -7.13
CA THR A 187 -34.14 27.99 -6.07
C THR A 187 -33.31 26.72 -5.91
N VAL A 188 -32.76 26.52 -4.72
CA VAL A 188 -31.96 25.34 -4.36
C VAL A 188 -32.84 24.33 -3.66
N SER A 189 -32.84 23.10 -4.17
CA SER A 189 -33.47 21.97 -3.48
C SER A 189 -32.56 21.43 -2.40
N VAL A 190 -33.13 21.12 -1.24
CA VAL A 190 -32.39 20.60 -0.09
C VAL A 190 -32.55 19.08 -0.02
N PRO A 191 -31.50 18.30 -0.32
CA PRO A 191 -31.61 16.85 -0.36
C PRO A 191 -31.76 16.24 1.06
N GLU A 192 -32.37 15.06 1.16
CA GLU A 192 -32.48 14.35 2.45
C GLU A 192 -31.11 13.87 2.98
N LYS A 193 -30.19 13.56 2.06
CA LYS A 193 -28.83 13.13 2.36
C LYS A 193 -27.86 14.29 2.15
N MET A 194 -26.86 14.38 3.02
CA MET A 194 -25.81 15.39 2.95
C MET A 194 -25.18 15.43 1.54
N PRO A 195 -25.07 16.62 0.91
CA PRO A 195 -24.39 16.79 -0.37
C PRO A 195 -22.93 16.34 -0.31
N ARG A 196 -22.35 16.05 -1.48
CA ARG A 196 -20.91 15.74 -1.59
C ARG A 196 -20.10 17.03 -1.61
N ILE A 197 -18.89 16.97 -1.07
CA ILE A 197 -17.89 18.01 -1.29
C ILE A 197 -17.43 17.93 -2.74
N PRO A 198 -17.48 19.03 -3.51
CA PRO A 198 -17.05 19.02 -4.90
C PRO A 198 -15.57 18.65 -5.05
N LEU A 199 -15.24 17.89 -6.10
CA LEU A 199 -13.85 17.55 -6.41
C LEU A 199 -13.03 18.79 -6.75
N LEU A 200 -13.61 19.74 -7.50
CA LEU A 200 -12.97 20.96 -7.97
C LEU A 200 -13.82 22.18 -7.59
N VAL A 201 -13.16 23.20 -7.06
CA VAL A 201 -13.76 24.52 -6.78
C VAL A 201 -12.78 25.58 -7.27
N GLN A 202 -13.27 26.61 -7.97
CA GLN A 202 -12.41 27.72 -8.39
C GLN A 202 -12.11 28.62 -7.18
N HIS A 203 -10.90 28.53 -6.64
CA HIS A 203 -10.51 29.26 -5.44
C HIS A 203 -9.51 30.40 -5.69
N GLY A 204 -8.81 30.40 -6.82
CA GLY A 204 -7.90 31.50 -7.21
C GLY A 204 -6.54 31.51 -6.51
N LEU A 205 -6.12 30.40 -5.89
CA LEU A 205 -4.75 30.26 -5.36
C LEU A 205 -3.78 30.06 -6.54
N ASP A 206 -2.69 30.83 -6.59
CA ASP A 206 -1.64 30.65 -7.59
C ASP A 206 -0.55 29.66 -7.10
N GLU A 207 -0.80 28.37 -7.36
CA GLU A 207 0.17 27.29 -7.12
C GLU A 207 1.50 27.52 -7.85
N THR A 208 1.51 28.26 -8.95
CA THR A 208 2.72 28.54 -9.76
C THR A 208 3.68 29.41 -8.99
N GLN A 209 3.15 30.44 -8.33
CA GLN A 209 3.93 31.33 -7.51
C GLN A 209 4.53 30.58 -6.31
N ASP A 210 3.74 29.77 -5.60
CA ASP A 210 4.24 28.97 -4.48
C ASP A 210 5.33 27.98 -4.92
N LEU A 211 5.10 27.27 -6.02
CA LEU A 211 6.08 26.34 -6.58
C LEU A 211 7.38 27.06 -6.99
N SER A 212 7.28 28.25 -7.59
CA SER A 212 8.45 29.05 -7.97
C SER A 212 9.29 29.48 -6.76
N GLN A 213 8.65 29.77 -5.61
CA GLN A 213 9.34 30.13 -4.38
C GLN A 213 10.04 28.91 -3.77
N LEU A 214 9.36 27.77 -3.72
CA LEU A 214 9.91 26.52 -3.19
C LEU A 214 11.10 26.01 -4.02
N LEU A 215 11.02 26.13 -5.35
CA LEU A 215 12.05 25.64 -6.27
C LEU A 215 13.11 26.68 -6.64
N LEU A 216 13.13 27.85 -5.99
CA LEU A 216 14.08 28.92 -6.31
C LEU A 216 15.54 28.45 -6.21
N GLY A 217 16.26 28.40 -7.33
CA GLY A 217 17.65 27.92 -7.36
C GLY A 217 17.81 26.40 -7.27
N VAL A 218 16.71 25.63 -7.32
CA VAL A 218 16.72 24.17 -7.37
C VAL A 218 16.61 23.73 -8.83
N SER A 219 17.72 23.25 -9.41
CA SER A 219 17.75 22.76 -10.79
C SER A 219 17.49 21.26 -10.92
N LYS A 220 17.76 20.49 -9.86
CA LYS A 220 17.60 19.04 -9.81
C LYS A 220 17.48 18.56 -8.36
N PHE A 221 16.61 17.59 -8.11
CA PHE A 221 16.59 16.83 -6.87
C PHE A 221 17.52 15.62 -7.02
N ASN A 222 18.52 15.53 -6.13
CA ASN A 222 19.35 14.35 -5.97
C ASN A 222 18.89 13.60 -4.73
N LEU A 223 18.26 12.45 -4.93
CA LEU A 223 17.73 11.61 -3.86
C LEU A 223 18.72 10.52 -3.44
N GLN A 224 19.88 10.43 -4.11
CA GLN A 224 20.99 9.59 -3.67
C GLN A 224 21.39 9.94 -2.23
N ASP A 225 21.51 8.90 -1.39
CA ASP A 225 21.84 9.00 0.04
C ASP A 225 20.80 9.77 0.90
N THR A 226 19.59 10.02 0.38
CA THR A 226 18.49 10.65 1.15
C THR A 226 17.53 9.64 1.79
N GLY A 227 17.91 8.35 1.82
CA GLY A 227 17.06 7.23 2.19
C GLY A 227 16.18 6.75 1.01
N HIS A 228 15.26 5.83 1.29
CA HIS A 228 14.27 5.33 0.32
C HIS A 228 12.94 6.04 0.56
N PRO A 229 12.58 7.08 -0.23
CA PRO A 229 11.40 7.89 0.06
C PRO A 229 10.12 7.12 -0.22
N SER A 230 9.08 7.39 0.59
CA SER A 230 7.72 6.92 0.32
C SER A 230 7.05 7.72 -0.80
N SER A 231 6.01 7.18 -1.43
CA SER A 231 5.13 7.97 -2.30
C SER A 231 4.14 8.76 -1.46
N LEU A 232 3.75 9.96 -1.92
CA LEU A 232 2.75 10.80 -1.28
C LEU A 232 1.44 10.78 -2.05
N LEU A 233 0.33 10.69 -1.33
CA LEU A 233 -1.03 10.89 -1.83
C LEU A 233 -1.42 12.35 -1.59
N VAL A 234 -1.50 13.14 -2.66
CA VAL A 234 -1.91 14.55 -2.59
C VAL A 234 -3.41 14.64 -2.89
N HIS A 235 -4.23 14.68 -1.84
CA HIS A 235 -5.69 14.59 -1.92
C HIS A 235 -6.42 15.86 -1.44
N GLY A 236 -5.73 16.82 -0.83
CA GLY A 236 -6.28 18.11 -0.40
C GLY A 236 -6.65 19.00 -1.59
N ALA A 237 -7.64 19.89 -1.41
CA ALA A 237 -8.00 20.85 -2.47
C ALA A 237 -7.01 22.03 -2.57
N LEU A 238 -6.23 22.28 -1.51
CA LEU A 238 -5.18 23.31 -1.45
C LEU A 238 -3.77 22.70 -1.30
N ALA A 239 -3.65 21.39 -1.54
CA ALA A 239 -2.38 20.68 -1.55
C ALA A 239 -1.93 20.49 -3.01
N PHE A 240 -0.62 20.47 -3.23
CA PHE A 240 -0.03 20.32 -4.56
C PHE A 240 1.31 19.59 -4.47
N PRO A 241 1.66 18.80 -5.49
CA PRO A 241 2.97 18.15 -5.53
C PRO A 241 4.07 19.19 -5.80
N VAL A 242 5.26 18.96 -5.24
CA VAL A 242 6.46 19.79 -5.42
C VAL A 242 7.54 19.02 -6.19
N GLY A 243 7.62 17.70 -5.98
CA GLY A 243 8.52 16.82 -6.71
C GLY A 243 7.84 15.49 -7.03
N LEU A 244 7.89 15.09 -8.31
CA LEU A 244 7.47 13.76 -8.76
C LEU A 244 8.51 13.12 -9.68
N ASP A 245 8.64 11.81 -9.60
CA ASP A 245 9.41 10.99 -10.53
C ASP A 245 8.75 10.91 -11.93
N GLU A 246 9.29 10.06 -12.81
CA GLU A 246 8.76 9.85 -14.17
C GLU A 246 7.43 9.06 -14.19
N ALA A 247 7.17 8.27 -13.14
CA ALA A 247 5.94 7.51 -12.95
C ALA A 247 4.84 8.32 -12.25
N HIS A 248 5.06 9.61 -11.99
CA HIS A 248 4.18 10.50 -11.22
C HIS A 248 4.06 10.11 -9.74
N GLY A 249 5.04 9.38 -9.20
CA GLY A 249 5.23 9.19 -7.77
C GLY A 249 5.68 10.48 -7.09
N VAL A 250 4.84 11.06 -6.24
CA VAL A 250 5.13 12.28 -5.50
C VAL A 250 6.05 11.97 -4.32
N PHE A 251 7.21 12.61 -4.21
CA PHE A 251 8.12 12.47 -3.05
C PHE A 251 8.20 13.74 -2.19
N LEU A 252 7.74 14.88 -2.71
CA LEU A 252 7.60 16.15 -1.99
C LEU A 252 6.23 16.75 -2.31
N ALA A 253 5.52 17.19 -1.28
CA ALA A 253 4.23 17.88 -1.43
C ALA A 253 4.15 19.08 -0.49
N ALA A 254 3.36 20.07 -0.88
CA ALA A 254 3.08 21.25 -0.07
C ALA A 254 1.59 21.55 -0.10
N GLY A 255 1.13 22.39 0.83
CA GLY A 255 -0.26 22.82 0.84
C GLY A 255 -0.54 23.96 1.80
N HIS A 256 -1.70 24.57 1.62
CA HIS A 256 -2.26 25.55 2.55
C HIS A 256 -3.35 24.89 3.38
N HIS A 257 -3.35 25.16 4.69
CA HIS A 257 -4.39 24.67 5.60
C HIS A 257 -4.68 25.75 6.64
N GLY A 258 -5.95 26.13 6.75
CA GLY A 258 -6.36 27.34 7.46
C GLY A 258 -5.59 28.56 6.97
N ARG A 259 -4.90 29.21 7.89
CA ARG A 259 -4.04 30.38 7.64
C ARG A 259 -2.57 30.00 7.44
N GLY A 260 -2.22 28.75 7.72
CA GLY A 260 -0.85 28.24 7.70
C GLY A 260 -0.51 27.47 6.44
N ARG A 261 0.65 26.82 6.49
CA ARG A 261 1.28 26.14 5.36
C ARG A 261 1.97 24.86 5.83
N VAL A 262 1.97 23.85 4.99
CA VAL A 262 2.63 22.56 5.26
C VAL A 262 3.52 22.17 4.08
N VAL A 263 4.68 21.60 4.38
CA VAL A 263 5.53 20.88 3.43
C VAL A 263 5.85 19.51 4.00
N VAL A 264 5.67 18.49 3.17
CA VAL A 264 5.89 17.09 3.51
C VAL A 264 7.05 16.54 2.69
N ALA A 265 8.05 16.01 3.39
CA ALA A 265 9.11 15.18 2.83
C ALA A 265 8.80 13.70 3.11
N SER A 266 8.92 12.87 2.09
CA SER A 266 8.60 11.43 2.18
C SER A 266 9.71 10.57 2.79
N HIS A 267 10.74 11.20 3.33
CA HIS A 267 11.76 10.63 4.19
C HIS A 267 12.37 11.73 5.07
N GLU A 268 12.70 11.43 6.33
CA GLU A 268 13.26 12.38 7.30
C GLU A 268 14.67 12.85 6.91
N ASN A 269 15.51 11.97 6.38
CA ASN A 269 16.84 12.32 5.87
C ASN A 269 16.82 13.39 4.76
N GLN A 270 15.71 13.54 4.02
CA GLN A 270 15.57 14.62 3.04
C GLN A 270 15.57 16.02 3.68
N LEU A 271 15.25 16.11 4.98
CA LEU A 271 15.23 17.38 5.71
C LEU A 271 16.63 17.91 6.03
N SER A 272 17.63 17.05 6.19
CA SER A 272 19.00 17.45 6.54
C SER A 272 20.04 17.18 5.44
N ALA A 273 19.67 16.47 4.37
CA ALA A 273 20.59 16.13 3.29
C ALA A 273 21.27 17.38 2.68
N PRO A 274 22.61 17.41 2.55
CA PRO A 274 23.33 18.55 1.99
C PRO A 274 22.86 18.96 0.59
N GLN A 275 22.48 17.99 -0.24
CA GLN A 275 21.98 18.19 -1.60
C GLN A 275 20.59 18.84 -1.62
N MET A 276 19.83 18.73 -0.52
CA MET A 276 18.50 19.31 -0.35
C MET A 276 18.55 20.70 0.29
N LYS A 277 19.72 21.17 0.75
CA LYS A 277 19.89 22.43 1.51
C LYS A 277 19.16 23.62 0.90
N THR A 278 19.36 23.92 -0.38
CA THR A 278 18.72 25.05 -1.06
C THR A 278 17.20 24.96 -1.00
N PHE A 279 16.65 23.77 -1.25
CA PHE A 279 15.22 23.52 -1.18
C PHE A 279 14.69 23.71 0.25
N ILE A 280 15.36 23.15 1.26
CA ILE A 280 14.95 23.28 2.67
C ILE A 280 14.95 24.74 3.14
N LEU A 281 15.93 25.54 2.72
CA LEU A 281 15.94 26.98 3.03
C LEU A 281 14.76 27.72 2.38
N ASN A 282 14.41 27.37 1.13
CA ASN A 282 13.22 27.93 0.47
C ASN A 282 11.93 27.51 1.17
N VAL A 283 11.83 26.26 1.61
CA VAL A 283 10.72 25.73 2.39
C VAL A 283 10.54 26.55 3.68
N VAL A 284 11.61 26.73 4.47
CA VAL A 284 11.51 27.49 5.72
C VAL A 284 11.10 28.94 5.46
N ARG A 285 11.65 29.60 4.43
CA ARG A 285 11.23 30.96 4.04
C ARG A 285 9.75 31.02 3.63
N TRP A 286 9.29 30.04 2.86
CA TRP A 286 7.91 29.94 2.40
C TRP A 286 6.94 29.70 3.56
N LEU A 287 7.33 28.88 4.54
CA LEU A 287 6.56 28.62 5.76
C LEU A 287 6.51 29.86 6.70
N LEU A 288 7.62 30.61 6.81
CA LEU A 288 7.67 31.84 7.60
C LEU A 288 6.79 32.96 7.02
N ARG A 289 6.58 33.01 5.69
CA ARG A 289 5.80 34.07 5.01
C ARG A 289 6.30 35.49 5.34
N GLY A 290 7.61 35.65 5.47
CA GLY A 290 8.24 36.93 5.85
C GLY A 290 8.07 37.33 7.32
N ARG A 291 7.44 36.49 8.17
CA ARG A 291 7.38 36.70 9.62
C ARG A 291 8.77 36.50 10.23
N LYS A 292 9.14 37.39 11.14
CA LYS A 292 10.32 37.21 12.01
C LYS A 292 9.86 36.37 13.20
N GLY A 293 10.17 35.07 13.19
CA GLY A 293 9.82 34.18 14.29
C GLY A 293 10.73 32.96 14.36
N THR A 294 10.68 32.28 15.50
CA THR A 294 11.55 31.14 15.79
C THR A 294 11.08 29.88 15.08
N VAL A 295 12.02 29.15 14.50
CA VAL A 295 11.82 27.81 13.94
C VAL A 295 12.10 26.78 15.03
N GLY A 296 11.08 26.07 15.49
CA GLY A 296 11.25 24.96 16.42
C GLY A 296 11.59 23.68 15.66
N VAL A 297 12.63 22.98 16.08
CA VAL A 297 13.07 21.71 15.49
C VAL A 297 12.88 20.61 16.52
N GLY A 298 12.01 19.65 16.21
CA GLY A 298 11.68 18.53 17.07
C GLY A 298 12.83 17.52 17.23
N ASP A 299 12.63 16.60 18.18
CA ASP A 299 13.60 15.57 18.51
C ASP A 299 13.93 14.67 17.30
N GLY A 300 15.21 14.28 17.20
CA GLY A 300 15.72 13.45 16.09
C GLY A 300 16.09 14.23 14.83
N LEU A 301 15.93 15.55 14.79
CA LEU A 301 16.28 16.41 13.64
C LEU A 301 17.44 17.37 13.96
N SER A 302 18.41 16.95 14.76
CA SER A 302 19.56 17.79 15.15
C SER A 302 20.39 18.28 13.97
N GLU A 303 20.49 17.47 12.92
CA GLU A 303 21.19 17.83 11.69
C GLU A 303 20.48 18.95 10.91
N LEU A 304 19.14 18.93 10.86
CA LEU A 304 18.37 20.03 10.28
C LEU A 304 18.62 21.32 11.07
N ARG A 305 18.62 21.26 12.40
CA ARG A 305 18.93 22.42 13.25
C ARG A 305 20.34 22.96 12.97
N ALA A 306 21.33 22.08 12.79
CA ALA A 306 22.68 22.49 12.42
C ALA A 306 22.73 23.17 11.04
N LEU A 307 22.04 22.60 10.05
CA LEU A 307 21.92 23.16 8.69
C LEU A 307 21.31 24.56 8.72
N LEU A 308 20.22 24.75 9.46
CA LEU A 308 19.53 26.04 9.58
C LEU A 308 20.37 27.09 10.34
N ALA A 309 21.02 26.68 11.44
CA ALA A 309 21.89 27.57 12.21
C ALA A 309 23.09 28.07 11.41
N ASN A 310 23.67 27.22 10.56
CA ASN A 310 24.78 27.59 9.66
C ASN A 310 24.39 28.65 8.62
N GLU A 311 23.09 28.81 8.35
CA GLU A 311 22.52 29.78 7.41
C GLU A 311 21.82 30.94 8.14
N GLU A 312 22.17 31.14 9.42
CA GLU A 312 21.68 32.24 10.27
C GLU A 312 20.15 32.27 10.45
N VAL A 313 19.48 31.11 10.27
CA VAL A 313 18.05 30.98 10.55
C VAL A 313 17.85 30.78 12.05
N SER A 314 17.06 31.65 12.69
CA SER A 314 16.71 31.56 14.11
C SER A 314 15.95 30.27 14.41
N CYS A 315 16.62 29.29 14.99
CA CYS A 315 16.07 27.97 15.29
C CYS A 315 16.54 27.42 16.65
N GLU A 316 15.69 26.61 17.27
CA GLU A 316 15.97 25.95 18.54
C GLU A 316 15.45 24.51 18.53
N LEU A 317 16.08 23.64 19.33
CA LEU A 317 15.57 22.29 19.57
C LEU A 317 14.46 22.35 20.60
N THR A 318 13.25 21.99 20.22
CA THR A 318 12.06 22.11 21.09
C THR A 318 10.90 21.27 20.56
N GLY A 319 9.97 20.90 21.44
CA GLY A 319 8.64 20.41 21.04
C GLY A 319 7.76 21.55 20.49
N LEU A 320 6.54 21.22 20.07
CA LEU A 320 5.59 22.24 19.62
C LEU A 320 5.25 23.23 20.75
N ARG A 321 5.30 24.54 20.44
CA ARG A 321 4.87 25.66 21.32
C ARG A 321 4.10 26.69 20.52
N GLU A 322 3.25 27.48 21.19
CA GLU A 322 2.37 28.47 20.56
C GLU A 322 3.12 29.67 19.97
N ASP A 323 4.31 29.99 20.46
CA ASP A 323 5.12 31.14 20.02
C ASP A 323 5.94 30.88 18.75
N LEU A 324 6.01 29.63 18.29
CA LEU A 324 6.76 29.25 17.10
C LEU A 324 6.07 29.78 15.84
N SER A 325 6.87 30.16 14.84
CA SER A 325 6.33 30.47 13.51
C SER A 325 6.37 29.27 12.58
N VAL A 326 7.37 28.40 12.75
CA VAL A 326 7.51 27.15 12.02
C VAL A 326 7.89 26.04 12.98
N TYR A 327 7.29 24.87 12.80
CA TYR A 327 7.64 23.65 13.52
C TYR A 327 8.11 22.59 12.53
N CYS A 328 9.30 22.04 12.77
CA CYS A 328 9.91 20.98 11.99
C CYS A 328 9.90 19.67 12.79
N CYS A 329 9.30 18.59 12.29
CA CYS A 329 9.20 17.33 13.03
C CYS A 329 9.30 16.09 12.14
N ASN A 330 9.53 14.92 12.76
CA ASN A 330 9.40 13.65 12.08
C ASN A 330 7.92 13.20 12.05
N SER A 331 7.59 12.22 11.21
CA SER A 331 6.23 11.70 11.06
C SER A 331 5.94 10.43 11.86
N TYR A 332 6.78 10.07 12.84
CA TYR A 332 6.72 8.79 13.55
C TYR A 332 5.85 8.79 14.81
N SER A 333 5.30 9.93 15.20
CA SER A 333 4.44 10.08 16.38
C SER A 333 3.18 10.87 16.06
N ALA A 334 2.06 10.45 16.65
CA ALA A 334 0.77 11.13 16.57
C ALA A 334 0.34 11.77 17.90
N LEU A 335 1.22 11.80 18.91
CA LEU A 335 0.86 12.27 20.26
C LEU A 335 0.36 13.71 20.30
N GLN A 336 0.88 14.58 19.42
CA GLN A 336 0.52 16.00 19.32
C GLN A 336 -0.25 16.31 18.03
N ALA A 337 -0.93 15.32 17.44
CA ALA A 337 -1.50 15.48 16.09
C ALA A 337 -2.52 16.62 16.01
N ARG A 338 -3.37 16.75 17.03
CA ARG A 338 -4.39 17.80 17.09
C ARG A 338 -3.76 19.18 17.28
N GLU A 339 -2.77 19.30 18.16
CA GLU A 339 -2.07 20.54 18.44
C GLU A 339 -1.31 21.02 17.19
N ILE A 340 -0.68 20.10 16.45
CA ILE A 340 -0.01 20.42 15.18
C ILE A 340 -1.04 20.90 14.13
N GLN A 341 -2.18 20.23 14.01
CA GLN A 341 -3.25 20.63 13.09
C GLN A 341 -3.79 22.02 13.42
N GLU A 342 -4.07 22.29 14.70
CA GLU A 342 -4.53 23.60 15.18
C GLU A 342 -3.45 24.67 14.95
N PHE A 343 -2.18 24.37 15.25
CA PHE A 343 -1.05 25.27 14.98
C PHE A 343 -0.98 25.69 13.51
N VAL A 344 -1.08 24.73 12.57
CA VAL A 344 -1.09 25.04 11.13
C VAL A 344 -2.36 25.83 10.76
N ALA A 345 -3.54 25.38 11.21
CA ALA A 345 -4.80 26.05 10.91
C ALA A 345 -4.82 27.52 11.35
N GLU A 346 -4.22 27.84 12.49
CA GLU A 346 -4.15 29.21 13.05
C GLU A 346 -3.06 30.08 12.41
N GLY A 347 -2.18 29.51 11.59
CA GLY A 347 -1.19 30.27 10.82
C GLY A 347 0.23 29.75 10.87
N GLY A 348 0.51 28.71 11.67
CA GLY A 348 1.83 28.09 11.77
C GLY A 348 2.31 27.46 10.46
N GLY A 349 3.63 27.36 10.31
CA GLY A 349 4.26 26.60 9.24
C GLY A 349 4.70 25.21 9.71
N LEU A 350 4.37 24.15 8.99
CA LEU A 350 4.80 22.78 9.30
C LEU A 350 5.76 22.26 8.23
N LEU A 351 6.95 21.82 8.66
CA LEU A 351 7.83 20.97 7.87
C LEU A 351 7.88 19.60 8.52
N ILE A 352 7.42 18.56 7.81
CA ILE A 352 7.34 17.21 8.38
C ILE A 352 7.95 16.19 7.44
N GLY A 353 8.76 15.28 7.99
CA GLY A 353 9.50 14.29 7.23
C GLY A 353 9.39 12.88 7.80
N GLY A 354 9.25 11.88 6.94
CA GLY A 354 9.42 10.48 7.32
C GLY A 354 8.82 9.52 6.30
N GLN A 355 9.04 8.23 6.51
CA GLN A 355 8.58 7.17 5.62
C GLN A 355 7.66 6.17 6.33
N SER A 356 6.73 5.58 5.60
CA SER A 356 5.76 4.63 6.18
C SER A 356 6.02 3.16 5.81
N TRP A 357 6.89 2.88 4.84
CA TRP A 357 7.17 1.50 4.38
C TRP A 357 7.73 0.64 5.51
N ASN A 358 8.66 1.15 6.32
CA ASN A 358 9.25 0.40 7.42
C ASN A 358 8.22 0.16 8.54
N TRP A 359 7.37 1.15 8.80
CA TRP A 359 6.29 1.02 9.76
C TRP A 359 5.31 -0.07 9.32
N ALA A 360 4.95 -0.11 8.03
CA ALA A 360 4.04 -1.10 7.47
C ALA A 360 4.62 -2.52 7.49
N LEU A 361 5.95 -2.67 7.34
CA LEU A 361 6.61 -3.98 7.51
C LEU A 361 6.40 -4.56 8.92
N SER A 362 6.38 -3.70 9.94
CA SER A 362 6.13 -4.10 11.33
C SER A 362 4.63 -4.21 11.67
N HIS A 363 3.76 -3.71 10.81
CA HIS A 363 2.31 -3.69 11.00
C HIS A 363 1.57 -4.14 9.72
N PRO A 364 1.84 -5.36 9.22
CA PRO A 364 1.34 -5.82 7.91
C PRO A 364 -0.20 -5.92 7.82
N HIS A 365 -0.90 -5.83 8.94
CA HIS A 365 -2.36 -5.91 9.04
C HIS A 365 -3.04 -4.53 9.10
N LEU A 366 -2.27 -3.46 9.21
CA LEU A 366 -2.78 -2.09 9.29
C LEU A 366 -2.57 -1.36 7.96
N SER A 367 -3.46 -0.41 7.68
CA SER A 367 -3.36 0.42 6.48
C SER A 367 -2.42 1.59 6.75
N ALA A 368 -1.24 1.63 6.13
CA ALA A 368 -0.31 2.74 6.33
C ALA A 368 -0.95 4.11 6.06
N VAL A 369 -1.79 4.24 5.03
CA VAL A 369 -2.44 5.52 4.70
C VAL A 369 -3.42 5.99 5.78
N ALA A 370 -3.97 5.08 6.60
CA ALA A 370 -4.93 5.40 7.66
C ALA A 370 -4.30 5.41 9.06
N ASP A 371 -3.44 4.43 9.34
CA ASP A 371 -3.01 4.07 10.70
C ASP A 371 -1.61 4.57 11.05
N TYR A 372 -0.77 4.87 10.03
CA TYR A 372 0.56 5.41 10.25
C TYR A 372 0.48 6.70 11.09
N PRO A 373 1.27 6.84 12.18
CA PRO A 373 1.18 7.99 13.07
C PRO A 373 1.23 9.34 12.36
N GLY A 374 2.10 9.51 11.38
CA GLY A 374 2.22 10.74 10.59
C GLY A 374 0.97 11.07 9.79
N ASN A 375 0.24 10.06 9.30
CA ASN A 375 -0.99 10.28 8.53
C ASN A 375 -2.16 10.73 9.42
N ARG A 376 -2.12 10.45 10.73
CA ARG A 376 -3.07 11.05 11.69
C ARG A 376 -2.91 12.58 11.78
N ILE A 377 -1.71 13.10 11.49
CA ILE A 377 -1.43 14.53 11.36
C ILE A 377 -1.83 15.01 9.97
N LEU A 378 -1.37 14.31 8.94
CA LEU A 378 -1.33 14.79 7.56
C LEU A 378 -2.64 14.62 6.77
N ASN A 379 -3.45 13.58 7.05
CA ASN A 379 -4.70 13.34 6.31
C ASN A 379 -5.65 14.55 6.41
N PRO A 380 -5.87 15.18 7.59
CA PRO A 380 -6.63 16.44 7.67
C PRO A 380 -6.00 17.63 6.93
N LEU A 381 -4.69 17.60 6.69
CA LEU A 381 -3.95 18.63 5.94
C LEU A 381 -3.94 18.38 4.43
N GLY A 382 -4.51 17.25 3.96
CA GLY A 382 -4.69 16.96 2.54
C GLY A 382 -3.53 16.21 1.87
N ILE A 383 -2.61 15.63 2.65
CA ILE A 383 -1.47 14.86 2.14
C ILE A 383 -1.38 13.57 2.96
N SER A 384 -1.02 12.44 2.35
CA SER A 384 -0.73 11.19 3.07
C SER A 384 0.59 10.59 2.60
N ILE A 385 1.31 9.93 3.51
CA ILE A 385 2.52 9.15 3.22
C ILE A 385 2.09 7.70 2.98
N LEU A 386 2.39 7.16 1.80
CA LEU A 386 2.01 5.79 1.41
C LEU A 386 3.11 4.78 1.76
N GLN A 387 2.74 3.51 1.90
CA GLN A 387 3.69 2.41 2.13
C GLN A 387 4.61 2.17 0.93
N ARG A 388 4.18 2.52 -0.28
CA ARG A 388 4.96 2.30 -1.49
C ARG A 388 6.16 3.25 -1.53
N GLY A 389 7.35 2.72 -1.80
CA GLY A 389 8.55 3.52 -2.03
C GLY A 389 8.62 4.12 -3.44
N ILE A 390 9.45 5.14 -3.60
CA ILE A 390 9.82 5.72 -4.90
C ILE A 390 11.23 5.25 -5.27
N GLN A 391 11.37 4.73 -6.50
CA GLN A 391 12.65 4.29 -7.06
C GLN A 391 13.15 5.34 -8.05
N ALA A 392 13.64 6.46 -7.53
CA ALA A 392 14.23 7.52 -8.35
C ALA A 392 15.48 8.09 -7.67
N GLU A 393 16.61 8.07 -8.38
CA GLU A 393 17.87 8.65 -7.87
C GLU A 393 17.94 10.16 -8.13
N LYS A 394 17.45 10.58 -9.31
CA LYS A 394 17.70 11.91 -9.87
C LYS A 394 16.47 12.41 -10.60
N VAL A 395 15.86 13.47 -10.09
CA VAL A 395 14.56 13.96 -10.57
C VAL A 395 14.62 15.45 -10.91
N SER A 396 14.11 15.81 -12.09
CA SER A 396 13.98 17.22 -12.46
C SER A 396 12.85 17.88 -11.67
N PRO A 397 12.98 19.16 -11.28
CA PRO A 397 11.92 19.90 -10.62
C PRO A 397 10.67 19.96 -11.49
N LEU A 398 9.51 20.11 -10.85
CA LEU A 398 8.26 20.28 -11.56
C LEU A 398 8.28 21.54 -12.44
N PRO A 399 7.80 21.46 -13.71
CA PRO A 399 7.47 22.66 -14.47
C PRO A 399 6.29 23.42 -13.83
N ALA A 400 5.98 24.60 -14.35
CA ALA A 400 4.80 25.36 -13.93
C ALA A 400 3.51 24.50 -13.98
N PRO A 401 2.54 24.73 -13.07
CA PRO A 401 1.29 23.96 -12.99
C PRO A 401 0.52 23.88 -14.32
N GLY A 402 -0.20 22.78 -14.53
CA GLY A 402 -1.09 22.58 -15.69
C GLY A 402 -0.51 21.78 -16.85
N GLY A 403 0.78 21.41 -16.82
CA GLY A 403 1.38 20.49 -17.78
C GLY A 403 1.12 19.00 -17.48
N PRO A 404 1.53 18.07 -18.37
CA PRO A 404 1.37 16.62 -18.16
C PRO A 404 2.11 16.08 -16.93
N ARG A 405 3.06 16.82 -16.33
CA ARG A 405 3.71 16.45 -15.06
C ARG A 405 3.00 16.97 -13.81
N ALA A 406 1.93 17.77 -13.95
CA ALA A 406 1.17 18.36 -12.83
C ALA A 406 0.04 17.44 -12.34
N TYR A 407 0.34 16.17 -12.12
CA TYR A 407 -0.64 15.19 -11.62
C TYR A 407 -1.23 15.64 -10.28
N HIS A 408 -2.56 15.55 -10.15
CA HIS A 408 -3.26 15.76 -8.89
C HIS A 408 -4.53 14.92 -8.87
N LEU A 409 -4.75 14.16 -7.79
CA LEU A 409 -5.85 13.19 -7.64
C LEU A 409 -7.21 13.77 -8.04
N ARG A 410 -7.62 14.89 -7.42
CA ARG A 410 -8.92 15.53 -7.68
C ARG A 410 -9.13 15.92 -9.15
N ARG A 411 -8.08 16.45 -9.81
CA ARG A 411 -8.15 16.86 -11.23
C ARG A 411 -8.29 15.64 -12.12
N ALA A 412 -7.52 14.59 -11.86
CA ALA A 412 -7.56 13.35 -12.62
C ALA A 412 -8.91 12.62 -12.44
N LEU A 413 -9.42 12.53 -11.20
CA LEU A 413 -10.72 11.92 -10.90
C LEU A 413 -11.89 12.69 -11.55
N ALA A 414 -11.86 14.03 -11.51
CA ALA A 414 -12.87 14.85 -12.17
C ALA A 414 -12.89 14.69 -13.70
N GLN A 415 -11.75 14.41 -14.32
CA GLN A 415 -11.67 14.08 -15.75
C GLN A 415 -12.12 12.65 -16.07
N LEU A 416 -11.91 11.71 -15.14
CA LEU A 416 -12.30 10.31 -15.32
C LEU A 416 -13.82 10.10 -15.20
N LEU A 417 -14.46 10.72 -14.20
CA LEU A 417 -15.90 10.57 -13.92
C LEU A 417 -16.80 10.66 -15.16
N PRO A 418 -16.71 11.69 -16.03
CA PRO A 418 -17.58 11.78 -17.21
C PRO A 418 -17.27 10.75 -18.31
N LEU A 419 -16.08 10.12 -18.31
CA LEU A 419 -15.65 9.15 -19.32
C LEU A 419 -16.08 7.70 -19.01
N VAL A 420 -16.50 7.46 -17.77
CA VAL A 420 -16.89 6.13 -17.29
C VAL A 420 -18.21 5.72 -17.96
N GLY A 421 -18.28 4.48 -18.44
CA GLY A 421 -19.41 3.96 -19.23
C GLY A 421 -19.39 4.36 -20.72
N GLN A 422 -18.55 5.30 -21.13
CA GLN A 422 -18.30 5.59 -22.54
C GLN A 422 -17.27 4.61 -23.13
N LYS A 423 -17.24 4.40 -24.44
CA LYS A 423 -16.19 3.59 -25.11
C LYS A 423 -14.90 4.38 -25.41
N THR A 424 -14.89 5.68 -25.14
CA THR A 424 -13.80 6.58 -25.49
C THR A 424 -12.61 6.38 -24.57
N ASP A 425 -11.41 6.21 -25.14
CA ASP A 425 -10.18 6.13 -24.36
C ASP A 425 -9.80 7.51 -23.77
N PRO A 426 -9.25 7.54 -22.54
CA PRO A 426 -8.73 8.77 -21.95
C PRO A 426 -7.71 9.44 -22.88
N GLN A 427 -7.80 10.77 -22.99
CA GLN A 427 -6.81 11.58 -23.71
C GLN A 427 -5.80 12.19 -22.72
N PRO A 428 -4.61 12.60 -23.18
CA PRO A 428 -3.68 13.34 -22.35
C PRO A 428 -4.33 14.62 -21.78
N PRO A 429 -4.04 14.98 -20.52
CA PRO A 429 -3.05 14.36 -19.65
C PRO A 429 -3.55 13.13 -18.87
N LEU A 430 -4.86 12.86 -18.82
CA LEU A 430 -5.43 11.76 -18.03
C LEU A 430 -4.85 10.39 -18.41
N SER A 431 -4.63 10.13 -19.70
CA SER A 431 -4.03 8.86 -20.14
C SER A 431 -2.63 8.61 -19.59
N LEU A 432 -1.86 9.67 -19.30
CA LEU A 432 -0.54 9.59 -18.68
C LEU A 432 -0.62 9.32 -17.17
N TRP A 433 -1.76 9.66 -16.55
CA TRP A 433 -1.97 9.59 -15.10
C TRP A 433 -2.78 8.39 -14.66
N ILE A 434 -3.45 7.70 -15.58
CA ILE A 434 -4.52 6.75 -15.29
C ILE A 434 -4.09 5.62 -14.34
N ARG A 435 -2.86 5.09 -14.49
CA ARG A 435 -2.30 4.06 -13.60
C ARG A 435 -2.10 4.60 -12.18
N LYS A 436 -1.46 5.77 -12.06
CA LYS A 436 -1.25 6.44 -10.76
C LYS A 436 -2.58 6.82 -10.10
N LEU A 437 -3.56 7.29 -10.88
CA LEU A 437 -4.92 7.56 -10.40
C LEU A 437 -5.58 6.30 -9.83
N GLY A 438 -5.47 5.17 -10.52
CA GLY A 438 -6.00 3.90 -10.01
C GLY A 438 -5.40 3.49 -8.67
N GLN A 439 -4.08 3.59 -8.54
CA GLN A 439 -3.36 3.31 -7.30
C GLN A 439 -3.81 4.25 -6.18
N ASP A 440 -3.88 5.56 -6.44
CA ASP A 440 -4.28 6.55 -5.44
C ASP A 440 -5.75 6.42 -5.02
N CYS A 441 -6.65 6.04 -5.93
CA CYS A 441 -8.05 5.77 -5.59
C CYS A 441 -8.18 4.55 -4.66
N VAL A 442 -7.38 3.50 -4.87
CA VAL A 442 -7.35 2.33 -3.98
C VAL A 442 -6.83 2.71 -2.60
N GLU A 443 -5.73 3.47 -2.52
CA GLU A 443 -5.22 3.94 -1.22
C GLU A 443 -6.24 4.85 -0.51
N LEU A 444 -6.91 5.74 -1.23
CA LEU A 444 -7.92 6.64 -0.67
C LEU A 444 -9.07 5.88 0.00
N LEU A 445 -9.50 4.75 -0.55
CA LEU A 445 -10.57 3.91 0.01
C LEU A 445 -10.20 3.21 1.32
N LYS A 446 -8.90 3.06 1.59
CA LYS A 446 -8.40 2.50 2.85
C LYS A 446 -8.45 3.52 3.99
N ILE A 447 -8.73 4.80 3.72
CA ILE A 447 -8.89 5.83 4.74
C ILE A 447 -10.34 5.80 5.26
N PRO A 448 -10.58 5.67 6.58
CA PRO A 448 -11.93 5.65 7.14
C PRO A 448 -12.75 6.90 6.77
N ALA A 449 -13.99 6.67 6.35
CA ALA A 449 -14.86 7.71 5.80
C ALA A 449 -15.99 8.16 6.76
N GLU A 450 -16.26 7.40 7.82
CA GLU A 450 -17.45 7.54 8.67
C GLU A 450 -17.51 8.89 9.38
N THR A 451 -16.36 9.42 9.78
CA THR A 451 -16.25 10.67 10.55
C THR A 451 -15.75 11.85 9.74
N SER A 452 -15.29 11.64 8.50
CA SER A 452 -14.75 12.70 7.63
C SER A 452 -15.63 12.94 6.42
N PRO A 453 -16.32 14.09 6.31
CA PRO A 453 -17.11 14.43 5.13
C PRO A 453 -16.31 14.45 3.82
N ILE A 454 -15.00 14.73 3.88
CA ILE A 454 -14.11 14.72 2.71
C ILE A 454 -13.95 13.30 2.19
N PHE A 455 -13.52 12.37 3.05
CA PHE A 455 -13.35 10.97 2.64
C PHE A 455 -14.68 10.31 2.32
N SER A 456 -15.77 10.63 3.04
CA SER A 456 -17.13 10.20 2.68
C SER A 456 -17.55 10.66 1.28
N SER A 457 -17.20 11.88 0.88
CA SER A 457 -17.48 12.38 -0.47
C SER A 457 -16.66 11.63 -1.53
N PHE A 458 -15.36 11.41 -1.27
CA PHE A 458 -14.51 10.63 -2.15
C PHE A 458 -14.99 9.19 -2.32
N HIS A 459 -15.35 8.50 -1.23
CA HIS A 459 -15.91 7.15 -1.29
C HIS A 459 -17.13 7.17 -2.21
N ARG A 460 -18.12 8.04 -1.94
CA ARG A 460 -19.32 8.15 -2.78
C ARG A 460 -19.02 8.46 -4.27
N ASP A 461 -17.98 9.23 -4.57
CA ASP A 461 -17.57 9.50 -5.95
C ASP A 461 -17.00 8.24 -6.62
N LEU A 462 -16.16 7.48 -5.91
CA LEU A 462 -15.62 6.20 -6.38
C LEU A 462 -16.69 5.11 -6.48
N GLU A 463 -17.65 5.08 -5.56
CA GLU A 463 -18.84 4.23 -5.65
C GLU A 463 -19.66 4.56 -6.90
N THR A 464 -19.87 5.84 -7.18
CA THR A 464 -20.59 6.29 -8.39
C THR A 464 -19.85 5.85 -9.66
N LEU A 465 -18.52 5.90 -9.62
CA LEU A 465 -17.65 5.48 -10.71
C LEU A 465 -17.86 3.98 -10.99
N VAL A 466 -17.82 3.13 -9.97
CA VAL A 466 -18.07 1.68 -10.13
C VAL A 466 -19.52 1.37 -10.49
N GLN A 467 -20.50 2.09 -9.94
CA GLN A 467 -21.92 1.91 -10.27
C GLN A 467 -22.21 2.28 -11.73
N ALA A 468 -21.56 3.32 -12.27
CA ALA A 468 -21.72 3.73 -13.66
C ALA A 468 -20.94 2.83 -14.63
N GLY A 469 -19.75 2.37 -14.25
CA GLY A 469 -18.87 1.56 -15.10
C GLY A 469 -19.12 0.06 -15.03
N GLY A 470 -19.71 -0.43 -13.94
CA GLY A 470 -19.72 -1.85 -13.58
C GLY A 470 -18.35 -2.37 -13.14
N VAL A 471 -18.30 -3.62 -12.67
CA VAL A 471 -17.04 -4.31 -12.40
C VAL A 471 -16.54 -4.96 -13.69
N PRO A 472 -15.36 -4.55 -14.21
CA PRO A 472 -14.85 -5.08 -15.46
C PRO A 472 -14.55 -6.57 -15.38
N ARG A 473 -14.79 -7.29 -16.49
CA ARG A 473 -14.38 -8.68 -16.64
C ARG A 473 -12.96 -8.71 -17.19
N VAL A 474 -12.13 -9.55 -16.60
CA VAL A 474 -10.75 -9.78 -17.02
C VAL A 474 -10.49 -11.28 -17.04
N SER A 475 -9.87 -11.76 -18.11
CA SER A 475 -9.43 -13.15 -18.26
C SER A 475 -8.20 -13.22 -19.17
N LYS A 476 -7.64 -14.41 -19.36
CA LYS A 476 -6.57 -14.64 -20.33
C LYS A 476 -6.98 -14.32 -21.76
N GLU A 477 -8.23 -14.61 -22.12
CA GLU A 477 -8.80 -14.38 -23.45
C GLU A 477 -9.21 -12.92 -23.65
N THR A 478 -9.48 -12.20 -22.56
CA THR A 478 -9.85 -10.79 -22.57
C THR A 478 -9.01 -10.01 -21.55
N PRO A 479 -7.71 -9.82 -21.82
CA PRO A 479 -6.83 -9.12 -20.89
C PRO A 479 -7.10 -7.61 -20.89
N LEU A 480 -6.77 -6.97 -19.77
CA LEU A 480 -6.86 -5.52 -19.58
C LEU A 480 -5.48 -4.89 -19.57
N ARG A 481 -5.31 -3.79 -20.31
CA ARG A 481 -4.11 -2.95 -20.15
C ARG A 481 -4.17 -2.28 -18.77
N ALA A 482 -3.08 -2.32 -18.00
CA ALA A 482 -3.03 -1.69 -16.68
C ALA A 482 -3.22 -0.16 -16.76
N SER A 483 -2.91 0.44 -17.90
CA SER A 483 -3.15 1.85 -18.20
C SER A 483 -4.56 2.14 -18.77
N SER A 484 -5.56 1.31 -18.47
CA SER A 484 -6.95 1.51 -18.92
C SER A 484 -7.84 1.99 -17.78
N LYS A 485 -8.97 2.63 -18.13
CA LYS A 485 -9.98 3.02 -17.14
C LYS A 485 -10.67 1.81 -16.50
N GLU A 486 -10.73 0.68 -17.24
CA GLU A 486 -11.23 -0.60 -16.76
C GLU A 486 -10.30 -1.16 -15.66
N ALA A 487 -8.98 -1.06 -15.81
CA ALA A 487 -8.05 -1.45 -14.75
C ALA A 487 -8.24 -0.60 -13.47
N VAL A 488 -8.49 0.71 -13.61
CA VAL A 488 -8.82 1.61 -12.48
C VAL A 488 -10.11 1.17 -11.79
N LEU A 489 -11.18 0.93 -12.57
CA LEU A 489 -12.46 0.44 -12.08
C LEU A 489 -12.32 -0.89 -11.32
N LEU A 490 -11.49 -1.80 -11.84
CA LEU A 490 -11.24 -3.12 -11.24
C LEU A 490 -10.59 -3.00 -9.85
N GLY A 491 -9.59 -2.11 -9.71
CA GLY A 491 -8.94 -1.82 -8.43
C GLY A 491 -9.92 -1.20 -7.42
N ILE A 492 -10.66 -0.18 -7.85
CA ILE A 492 -11.66 0.50 -7.00
C ILE A 492 -12.74 -0.48 -6.54
N ALA A 493 -13.28 -1.31 -7.45
CA ALA A 493 -14.30 -2.29 -7.11
C ALA A 493 -13.82 -3.33 -6.10
N THR A 494 -12.57 -3.79 -6.24
CA THR A 494 -11.96 -4.74 -5.30
C THR A 494 -11.87 -4.15 -3.90
N GLU A 495 -11.37 -2.92 -3.77
CA GLU A 495 -11.19 -2.28 -2.47
C GLU A 495 -12.51 -1.82 -1.84
N LEU A 496 -13.47 -1.34 -2.66
CA LEU A 496 -14.83 -1.05 -2.20
C LEU A 496 -15.51 -2.30 -1.65
N TYR A 497 -15.38 -3.44 -2.33
CA TYR A 497 -15.98 -4.68 -1.85
C TYR A 497 -15.36 -5.15 -0.53
N ARG A 498 -14.05 -4.98 -0.38
CA ARG A 498 -13.31 -5.34 0.84
C ARG A 498 -13.72 -4.48 2.04
N THR A 499 -13.81 -3.17 1.85
CA THR A 499 -14.08 -2.22 2.95
C THR A 499 -15.57 -2.03 3.21
N HIS A 500 -16.40 -2.06 2.15
CA HIS A 500 -17.82 -1.72 2.20
C HIS A 500 -18.66 -2.65 1.27
N PRO A 501 -18.73 -3.97 1.53
CA PRO A 501 -19.37 -4.94 0.63
C PRO A 501 -20.83 -4.62 0.30
N GLY A 502 -21.57 -4.01 1.23
CA GLY A 502 -22.98 -3.63 1.06
C GLY A 502 -23.24 -2.53 0.03
N VAL A 503 -22.19 -1.86 -0.48
CA VAL A 503 -22.31 -0.83 -1.51
C VAL A 503 -22.51 -1.45 -2.90
N LEU A 504 -21.83 -2.57 -3.17
CA LEU A 504 -21.87 -3.22 -4.50
C LEU A 504 -22.94 -4.32 -4.59
N ILE A 505 -23.39 -4.85 -3.45
CA ILE A 505 -24.48 -5.83 -3.39
C ILE A 505 -25.68 -5.22 -2.65
N GLN A 506 -26.74 -4.90 -3.38
CA GLN A 506 -28.02 -4.55 -2.76
C GLN A 506 -28.62 -5.80 -2.08
N ASN A 507 -29.03 -5.68 -0.82
CA ASN A 507 -29.69 -6.73 -0.03
C ASN A 507 -28.83 -7.99 0.20
N CYS A 508 -27.54 -7.82 0.51
CA CYS A 508 -26.74 -8.93 1.04
C CYS A 508 -27.35 -9.36 2.38
N PRO A 509 -27.78 -10.62 2.56
CA PRO A 509 -28.40 -11.06 3.80
C PRO A 509 -27.42 -10.91 4.97
N GLU A 510 -27.91 -10.45 6.13
CA GLU A 510 -27.08 -10.27 7.34
C GLU A 510 -26.39 -11.57 7.78
N GLU A 511 -27.00 -12.72 7.49
CA GLU A 511 -26.39 -14.04 7.66
C GLU A 511 -26.26 -14.80 6.33
N PRO A 512 -25.10 -15.42 6.06
CA PRO A 512 -24.94 -16.30 4.93
C PRO A 512 -25.92 -17.47 4.98
N GLN A 513 -26.55 -17.76 3.85
CA GLN A 513 -27.50 -18.87 3.72
C GLN A 513 -26.75 -20.21 3.56
N GLY A 514 -27.35 -21.30 4.06
CA GLY A 514 -26.82 -22.67 3.94
C GLY A 514 -26.47 -23.34 5.28
N PRO A 515 -26.27 -24.67 5.28
CA PRO A 515 -25.91 -25.40 6.49
C PRO A 515 -24.49 -25.03 6.95
N PRO A 516 -24.25 -24.95 8.27
CA PRO A 516 -22.90 -24.77 8.79
C PRO A 516 -22.05 -26.02 8.52
N LEU A 517 -20.78 -25.80 8.17
CA LEU A 517 -19.76 -26.83 8.01
C LEU A 517 -18.74 -26.67 9.14
N THR A 518 -18.57 -27.71 9.95
CA THR A 518 -17.54 -27.73 10.99
C THR A 518 -16.32 -28.49 10.51
N ILE A 519 -15.17 -27.84 10.59
CA ILE A 519 -13.86 -28.39 10.24
C ILE A 519 -12.95 -28.34 11.47
N LEU A 520 -11.99 -29.26 11.52
CA LEU A 520 -11.00 -29.31 12.60
C LEU A 520 -9.62 -28.96 12.05
N ILE A 521 -9.03 -27.89 12.56
CA ILE A 521 -7.73 -27.38 12.10
C ILE A 521 -6.64 -27.73 13.09
N ASN A 522 -5.52 -28.27 12.60
CA ASN A 522 -4.33 -28.49 13.43
C ASN A 522 -3.70 -27.14 13.81
N GLY A 523 -3.82 -26.75 15.08
CA GLY A 523 -3.32 -25.50 15.66
C GLY A 523 -1.82 -25.46 15.98
N GLN A 524 -1.05 -26.48 15.59
CA GLN A 524 0.40 -26.55 15.81
C GLN A 524 1.18 -26.00 14.62
N ASN A 525 2.13 -25.09 14.85
CA ASN A 525 3.09 -24.60 13.87
C ASN A 525 4.50 -24.48 14.48
N LYS A 526 5.47 -25.23 13.94
CA LYS A 526 6.87 -25.23 14.42
C LYS A 526 7.82 -24.47 13.49
N GLY A 527 7.32 -23.97 12.36
CA GLY A 527 8.09 -23.22 11.37
C GLY A 527 7.66 -21.75 11.33
N GLU A 528 7.97 -21.11 10.21
CA GLU A 528 7.41 -19.80 9.83
C GLU A 528 5.88 -19.87 9.66
N GLU A 529 5.24 -18.73 9.38
CA GLU A 529 3.81 -18.65 9.05
C GLU A 529 3.40 -19.74 8.04
N THR A 530 2.30 -20.44 8.32
CA THR A 530 1.83 -21.59 7.54
C THR A 530 0.31 -21.54 7.31
N TRP A 531 -0.13 -22.11 6.20
CA TRP A 531 -1.54 -22.14 5.79
C TRP A 531 -2.10 -23.53 6.05
N ARG A 532 -3.24 -23.61 6.73
CA ARG A 532 -4.02 -24.84 6.92
C ARG A 532 -5.18 -24.84 5.94
N SER A 533 -5.19 -25.83 5.05
CA SER A 533 -6.27 -26.05 4.09
C SER A 533 -7.56 -26.43 4.81
N THR A 534 -8.67 -25.83 4.38
CA THR A 534 -9.99 -26.07 4.97
C THR A 534 -10.84 -27.03 4.15
N GLY A 535 -10.49 -27.26 2.88
CA GLY A 535 -11.36 -27.92 1.91
C GLY A 535 -12.63 -27.12 1.58
N LEU A 536 -12.65 -25.82 1.90
CA LEU A 536 -13.78 -24.92 1.67
C LEU A 536 -13.40 -23.82 0.67
N TYR A 537 -14.40 -23.35 -0.08
CA TYR A 537 -14.31 -22.29 -1.06
C TYR A 537 -15.38 -21.25 -0.81
N LEU A 538 -14.97 -19.98 -0.76
CA LEU A 538 -15.89 -18.84 -0.73
C LEU A 538 -16.23 -18.47 -2.17
N PRO A 539 -17.53 -18.50 -2.56
CA PRO A 539 -17.90 -18.09 -3.91
C PRO A 539 -17.63 -16.59 -4.15
N PRO A 540 -17.39 -16.18 -5.41
CA PRO A 540 -17.29 -14.76 -5.76
C PRO A 540 -18.54 -14.01 -5.31
N TRP A 541 -18.38 -12.75 -4.90
CA TRP A 541 -19.46 -11.89 -4.43
C TRP A 541 -20.21 -12.40 -3.19
N GLN A 542 -19.60 -13.28 -2.41
CA GLN A 542 -20.22 -13.81 -1.19
C GLN A 542 -19.44 -13.45 0.08
N THR A 543 -20.17 -13.57 1.18
CA THR A 543 -19.67 -13.42 2.54
C THR A 543 -19.82 -14.75 3.26
N ALA A 544 -18.81 -15.14 4.02
CA ALA A 544 -18.86 -16.25 4.96
C ALA A 544 -18.68 -15.76 6.39
N VAL A 545 -19.24 -16.51 7.33
CA VAL A 545 -19.04 -16.31 8.76
C VAL A 545 -18.36 -17.54 9.33
N LEU A 546 -17.21 -17.32 9.97
CA LEU A 546 -16.45 -18.34 10.69
C LEU A 546 -16.63 -18.12 12.19
N THR A 547 -16.93 -19.19 12.90
CA THR A 547 -17.00 -19.22 14.36
C THR A 547 -15.84 -20.04 14.91
N PHE A 548 -14.98 -19.38 15.66
CA PHE A 548 -13.78 -19.92 16.31
C PHE A 548 -14.02 -20.15 17.80
N PRO A 549 -13.28 -21.07 18.44
CA PRO A 549 -13.28 -21.16 19.89
C PRO A 549 -12.61 -19.92 20.52
N PRO A 550 -12.95 -19.56 21.77
CA PRO A 550 -12.32 -18.44 22.47
C PRO A 550 -10.79 -18.52 22.52
N SER A 551 -10.21 -19.72 22.56
CA SER A 551 -8.76 -19.93 22.59
C SER A 551 -8.02 -19.44 21.32
N ALA A 552 -8.74 -19.19 20.23
CA ALA A 552 -8.16 -18.76 18.96
C ALA A 552 -8.07 -17.23 18.80
N THR A 553 -8.81 -16.44 19.58
CA THR A 553 -8.97 -15.00 19.34
C THR A 553 -7.75 -14.16 19.69
N ASP A 554 -6.90 -14.65 20.60
CA ASP A 554 -5.67 -13.98 21.04
C ASP A 554 -4.41 -14.62 20.44
N ALA A 555 -4.58 -15.59 19.53
CA ALA A 555 -3.49 -16.38 18.96
C ALA A 555 -2.95 -15.83 17.63
N ASN A 556 -3.34 -14.60 17.24
CA ASN A 556 -2.95 -13.95 15.98
C ASN A 556 -3.19 -14.84 14.75
N LEU A 557 -4.29 -15.60 14.74
CA LEU A 557 -4.69 -16.38 13.57
C LEU A 557 -5.31 -15.45 12.52
N GLN A 558 -5.24 -15.86 11.26
CA GLN A 558 -5.94 -15.16 10.18
C GLN A 558 -6.75 -16.13 9.33
N VAL A 559 -7.82 -15.62 8.72
CA VAL A 559 -8.53 -16.29 7.63
C VAL A 559 -8.02 -15.71 6.32
N GLN A 560 -7.53 -16.55 5.42
CA GLN A 560 -7.19 -16.15 4.06
C GLN A 560 -8.24 -16.70 3.08
N VAL A 561 -8.65 -15.86 2.12
CA VAL A 561 -9.44 -16.27 0.95
C VAL A 561 -8.59 -16.04 -0.30
N GLY A 562 -8.39 -17.10 -1.09
CA GLY A 562 -7.53 -17.10 -2.28
C GLY A 562 -6.22 -17.87 -2.02
N CYS A 563 -5.80 -18.67 -3.00
CA CYS A 563 -4.58 -19.49 -2.95
C CYS A 563 -3.32 -18.78 -3.47
N HIS A 564 -3.46 -17.67 -4.19
CA HIS A 564 -2.37 -16.98 -4.87
C HIS A 564 -1.61 -16.05 -3.92
N SER A 565 -0.33 -15.79 -4.20
CA SER A 565 0.51 -14.78 -3.51
C SER A 565 0.77 -13.52 -4.31
N ASP A 566 0.61 -13.60 -5.64
CA ASP A 566 1.17 -12.61 -6.54
C ASP A 566 0.33 -11.34 -6.65
N ASP A 567 1.01 -10.21 -6.46
CA ASP A 567 0.51 -8.87 -6.77
C ASP A 567 0.94 -8.46 -8.19
N LEU A 568 -0.03 -8.41 -9.10
CA LEU A 568 0.19 -8.03 -10.51
C LEU A 568 0.00 -6.52 -10.75
N THR A 569 -0.06 -5.68 -9.71
CA THR A 569 -0.26 -4.22 -9.85
C THR A 569 0.78 -3.56 -10.76
N GLU A 570 1.98 -4.13 -10.86
CA GLU A 570 3.04 -3.61 -11.70
C GLU A 570 3.07 -4.17 -13.14
N ALA A 571 2.22 -5.15 -13.46
CA ALA A 571 2.14 -5.72 -14.80
C ALA A 571 1.53 -4.72 -15.80
N GLU A 572 2.03 -4.70 -17.04
CA GLU A 572 1.49 -3.85 -18.11
C GLU A 572 0.12 -4.34 -18.63
N GLU A 573 -0.10 -5.65 -18.54
CA GLU A 573 -1.31 -6.33 -18.97
C GLU A 573 -1.78 -7.28 -17.85
N LEU A 574 -3.09 -7.26 -17.59
CA LEU A 574 -3.76 -8.04 -16.55
C LEU A 574 -4.64 -9.10 -17.20
N LYS A 575 -4.38 -10.37 -16.93
CA LYS A 575 -5.18 -11.55 -17.31
C LYS A 575 -6.10 -12.03 -16.18
N ARG A 576 -5.93 -11.47 -14.99
CA ARG A 576 -6.83 -11.58 -13.83
C ARG A 576 -6.76 -10.28 -13.01
N PRO A 577 -7.63 -10.07 -12.02
CA PRO A 577 -7.47 -8.95 -11.09
C PRO A 577 -6.10 -8.99 -10.41
N PRO A 578 -5.48 -7.83 -10.13
CA PRO A 578 -4.07 -7.79 -9.74
C PRO A 578 -3.80 -8.48 -8.42
N VAL A 579 -4.69 -8.30 -7.44
CA VAL A 579 -4.66 -8.98 -6.14
C VAL A 579 -6.00 -9.68 -5.93
N VAL A 580 -5.97 -11.01 -5.86
CA VAL A 580 -7.16 -11.87 -5.67
C VAL A 580 -7.24 -12.52 -4.30
N THR A 581 -6.29 -12.19 -3.41
CA THR A 581 -6.19 -12.75 -2.06
C THR A 581 -6.59 -11.70 -1.03
N SER A 582 -7.28 -12.12 0.02
CA SER A 582 -7.63 -11.27 1.17
C SER A 582 -7.39 -12.02 2.46
N ARG A 583 -6.92 -11.30 3.49
CA ARG A 583 -6.66 -11.82 4.84
C ARG A 583 -7.49 -11.05 5.86
N PHE A 584 -7.98 -11.75 6.87
CA PHE A 584 -8.84 -11.21 7.93
C PHE A 584 -8.34 -11.73 9.27
N ASP A 585 -8.10 -10.83 10.22
CA ASP A 585 -7.63 -11.21 11.56
C ASP A 585 -8.74 -11.88 12.38
N VAL A 586 -8.38 -12.93 13.12
CA VAL A 586 -9.26 -13.61 14.07
C VAL A 586 -9.16 -12.91 15.43
N CYS A 587 -9.73 -11.72 15.55
CA CYS A 587 -9.74 -10.94 16.80
C CYS A 587 -10.99 -11.16 17.67
N SER A 588 -11.93 -12.01 17.21
CA SER A 588 -13.14 -12.35 17.95
C SER A 588 -13.64 -13.73 17.53
N GLU A 589 -14.51 -14.35 18.34
CA GLU A 589 -15.03 -15.69 18.04
C GLU A 589 -15.78 -15.74 16.71
N ARG A 590 -16.43 -14.63 16.30
CA ARG A 590 -17.19 -14.55 15.06
C ARG A 590 -16.49 -13.63 14.06
N VAL A 591 -15.91 -14.23 13.02
CA VAL A 591 -15.20 -13.51 11.96
C VAL A 591 -16.03 -13.54 10.68
N THR A 592 -16.34 -12.36 10.14
CA THR A 592 -17.02 -12.22 8.85
C THR A 592 -15.99 -11.93 7.76
N VAL A 593 -15.99 -12.73 6.70
CA VAL A 593 -15.05 -12.60 5.57
C VAL A 593 -15.82 -12.46 4.27
N SER A 594 -15.40 -11.57 3.39
CA SER A 594 -16.02 -11.34 2.09
C SER A 594 -14.97 -11.35 0.99
N SER A 595 -15.33 -11.83 -0.21
CA SER A 595 -14.43 -11.75 -1.37
C SER A 595 -15.20 -11.45 -2.66
N LEU A 596 -14.73 -10.44 -3.39
CA LEU A 596 -15.25 -10.12 -4.71
C LEU A 596 -14.95 -11.25 -5.69
N TRP A 597 -13.76 -11.83 -5.58
CA TRP A 597 -13.20 -12.80 -6.52
C TRP A 597 -13.44 -14.25 -6.10
N GLY A 598 -13.85 -14.48 -4.85
CA GLY A 598 -13.93 -15.81 -4.26
C GLY A 598 -12.54 -16.41 -4.01
N GLY A 599 -12.49 -17.67 -3.61
CA GLY A 599 -11.23 -18.38 -3.40
C GLY A 599 -11.34 -19.50 -2.38
N LEU A 600 -10.35 -20.41 -2.40
CA LEU A 600 -10.16 -21.39 -1.33
C LEU A 600 -9.90 -20.67 -0.01
N MET A 601 -10.42 -21.22 1.08
CA MET A 601 -10.27 -20.66 2.42
C MET A 601 -9.15 -21.36 3.19
N TYR A 602 -8.34 -20.59 3.90
CA TYR A 602 -7.25 -21.09 4.73
C TYR A 602 -7.32 -20.49 6.12
N ILE A 603 -6.88 -21.26 7.12
CA ILE A 603 -6.52 -20.72 8.43
C ILE A 603 -5.00 -20.55 8.46
N VAL A 604 -4.55 -19.31 8.58
CA VAL A 604 -3.13 -18.96 8.67
C VAL A 604 -2.72 -18.98 10.13
N LEU A 605 -1.67 -19.77 10.43
CA LEU A 605 -1.10 -19.86 11.77
C LEU A 605 0.22 -19.08 11.83
N PRO A 606 0.43 -18.23 12.84
CA PRO A 606 1.69 -17.53 13.03
C PRO A 606 2.81 -18.50 13.43
N THR A 607 4.05 -18.03 13.31
CA THR A 607 5.25 -18.74 13.76
C THR A 607 5.13 -19.17 15.22
N GLY A 608 5.38 -20.45 15.51
CA GLY A 608 5.39 -20.97 16.88
C GLY A 608 4.00 -21.17 17.52
N CYS A 609 2.91 -21.14 16.75
CA CYS A 609 1.57 -21.41 17.26
C CYS A 609 1.47 -22.81 17.90
N GLN A 610 0.87 -22.91 19.10
CA GLN A 610 0.74 -24.15 19.87
C GLN A 610 -0.68 -24.29 20.44
N LEU A 611 -1.68 -24.26 19.57
CA LEU A 611 -3.06 -24.52 19.97
C LEU A 611 -3.42 -26.00 19.82
N ASP A 612 -4.31 -26.48 20.67
CA ASP A 612 -5.04 -27.72 20.45
C ASP A 612 -5.81 -27.65 19.11
N PRO A 613 -6.24 -28.79 18.54
CA PRO A 613 -7.08 -28.79 17.34
C PRO A 613 -8.26 -27.82 17.46
N ILE A 614 -8.37 -26.91 16.49
CA ILE A 614 -9.27 -25.76 16.49
C ILE A 614 -10.53 -26.11 15.70
N PRO A 615 -11.69 -26.34 16.35
CA PRO A 615 -12.94 -26.54 15.64
C PRO A 615 -13.45 -25.21 15.09
N VAL A 616 -13.54 -25.07 13.77
CA VAL A 616 -14.04 -23.87 13.11
C VAL A 616 -15.36 -24.20 12.42
N THR A 617 -16.41 -23.45 12.72
CA THR A 617 -17.71 -23.60 12.07
C THR A 617 -17.92 -22.51 11.04
N VAL A 618 -18.13 -22.88 9.78
CA VAL A 618 -18.21 -21.96 8.65
C VAL A 618 -19.61 -21.99 8.04
N ARG A 619 -20.19 -20.81 7.79
CA ARG A 619 -21.44 -20.61 7.04
C ARG A 619 -21.18 -19.75 5.81
N GLY A 620 -21.83 -20.06 4.69
CA GLY A 620 -21.67 -19.32 3.42
C GLY A 620 -20.53 -19.79 2.51
N ALA A 621 -19.87 -20.90 2.87
CA ALA A 621 -18.85 -21.53 2.03
C ALA A 621 -19.38 -22.81 1.38
N MET A 622 -18.80 -23.19 0.24
CA MET A 622 -19.02 -24.48 -0.41
C MET A 622 -17.82 -25.41 -0.21
N GLN A 623 -18.02 -26.71 -0.32
CA GLN A 623 -16.93 -27.68 -0.29
C GLN A 623 -16.13 -27.61 -1.61
N ALA A 624 -14.82 -27.80 -1.51
CA ALA A 624 -13.91 -27.95 -2.63
C ALA A 624 -13.43 -29.40 -2.73
N PRO A 625 -13.07 -29.90 -3.93
CA PRO A 625 -12.38 -31.17 -4.04
C PRO A 625 -11.05 -31.10 -3.29
N PHE A 626 -10.96 -31.90 -2.22
CA PHE A 626 -9.81 -31.95 -1.35
C PHE A 626 -9.47 -33.40 -1.05
N PHE A 627 -8.22 -33.78 -1.28
CA PHE A 627 -7.70 -35.10 -0.97
C PHE A 627 -6.42 -34.97 -0.17
N ARG A 628 -6.38 -35.60 1.00
CA ARG A 628 -5.19 -35.71 1.83
C ARG A 628 -4.75 -37.17 1.95
N LEU A 629 -3.50 -37.43 1.59
CA LEU A 629 -2.91 -38.76 1.61
C LEU A 629 -2.95 -39.35 3.03
N GLY A 630 -3.39 -40.61 3.16
CA GLY A 630 -3.51 -41.32 4.43
C GLY A 630 -4.75 -40.97 5.27
N GLU A 631 -5.41 -39.84 5.03
CA GLU A 631 -6.62 -39.42 5.75
C GLU A 631 -7.91 -39.57 4.91
N THR A 632 -7.83 -39.28 3.61
CA THR A 632 -9.00 -39.29 2.72
C THR A 632 -9.28 -40.69 2.18
N SER A 633 -10.52 -41.17 2.32
CA SER A 633 -10.92 -42.47 1.75
C SER A 633 -10.97 -42.42 0.22
N PRO A 634 -10.31 -43.35 -0.50
CA PRO A 634 -10.42 -43.44 -1.97
C PRO A 634 -11.85 -43.61 -2.46
N SER A 635 -12.69 -44.34 -1.69
CA SER A 635 -14.10 -44.52 -2.01
C SER A 635 -14.91 -43.22 -1.88
N ALA A 636 -14.60 -42.38 -0.89
CA ALA A 636 -15.23 -41.07 -0.70
C ALA A 636 -14.76 -40.08 -1.77
N TRP A 637 -13.47 -40.11 -2.12
CA TRP A 637 -12.93 -39.35 -3.24
C TRP A 637 -13.70 -39.63 -4.52
N HIS A 638 -13.77 -40.91 -4.92
CA HIS A 638 -14.42 -41.33 -6.15
C HIS A 638 -15.92 -41.01 -6.17
N LYS A 639 -16.63 -41.19 -5.05
CA LYS A 639 -18.10 -41.06 -5.03
C LYS A 639 -18.60 -39.64 -4.80
N THR A 640 -17.82 -38.80 -4.11
CA THR A 640 -18.35 -37.54 -3.57
C THR A 640 -17.36 -36.39 -3.66
N LEU A 641 -16.15 -36.52 -3.11
CA LEU A 641 -15.26 -35.36 -2.92
C LEU A 641 -14.77 -34.77 -4.25
N ARG A 642 -14.45 -35.61 -5.24
CA ARG A 642 -14.04 -35.16 -6.59
C ARG A 642 -15.15 -34.44 -7.38
N HIS A 643 -16.39 -34.46 -6.88
CA HIS A 643 -17.56 -33.87 -7.53
C HIS A 643 -18.05 -32.60 -6.83
N HIS A 644 -17.32 -32.11 -5.83
CA HIS A 644 -17.63 -30.84 -5.20
C HIS A 644 -17.50 -29.66 -6.19
N PRO A 645 -18.35 -28.63 -6.06
CA PRO A 645 -18.57 -27.63 -7.13
C PRO A 645 -17.52 -26.52 -7.20
N ALA A 646 -16.57 -26.45 -6.26
CA ALA A 646 -15.56 -25.40 -6.28
C ALA A 646 -14.66 -25.49 -7.52
N PRO A 647 -14.24 -24.34 -8.11
CA PRO A 647 -13.40 -24.33 -9.31
C PRO A 647 -11.93 -24.67 -9.04
N TRP A 648 -11.51 -24.67 -7.78
CA TRP A 648 -10.17 -25.00 -7.33
C TRP A 648 -10.18 -26.21 -6.42
N ALA A 649 -9.08 -26.95 -6.41
CA ALA A 649 -8.94 -28.17 -5.65
C ALA A 649 -7.53 -28.32 -5.07
N GLU A 650 -7.41 -29.11 -4.01
CA GLU A 650 -6.14 -29.35 -3.31
C GLU A 650 -5.85 -30.84 -3.16
N LEU A 651 -4.61 -31.24 -3.45
CA LEU A 651 -4.05 -32.56 -3.15
C LEU A 651 -2.90 -32.38 -2.15
N GLU A 652 -3.00 -33.00 -0.98
CA GLU A 652 -2.11 -32.75 0.16
C GLU A 652 -1.37 -34.00 0.63
N THR A 653 -0.08 -33.80 0.90
CA THR A 653 0.82 -34.70 1.65
C THR A 653 1.30 -33.99 2.92
N ASP A 654 2.07 -34.68 3.77
CA ASP A 654 2.65 -34.06 4.96
C ASP A 654 3.63 -32.91 4.66
N ASN A 655 4.24 -32.88 3.47
CA ASN A 655 5.30 -31.93 3.12
C ASN A 655 4.97 -31.02 1.93
N LEU A 656 3.87 -31.28 1.21
CA LEU A 656 3.52 -30.54 -0.01
C LEU A 656 2.02 -30.55 -0.23
N THR A 657 1.46 -29.38 -0.57
CA THR A 657 0.10 -29.24 -1.09
C THR A 657 0.13 -28.71 -2.53
N LEU A 658 -0.52 -29.43 -3.45
CA LEU A 658 -0.75 -29.00 -4.83
C LEU A 658 -2.11 -28.32 -4.91
N THR A 659 -2.15 -27.07 -5.38
CA THR A 659 -3.39 -26.31 -5.59
C THR A 659 -3.56 -25.99 -7.07
N VAL A 660 -4.58 -26.58 -7.69
CA VAL A 660 -4.80 -26.53 -9.15
C VAL A 660 -6.30 -26.37 -9.44
N PRO A 661 -6.68 -25.99 -10.68
CA PRO A 661 -8.09 -26.01 -11.06
C PRO A 661 -8.69 -27.41 -10.89
N ALA A 662 -9.93 -27.46 -10.40
CA ALA A 662 -10.60 -28.72 -10.07
C ALA A 662 -10.69 -29.66 -11.28
N GLU A 663 -10.93 -29.11 -12.48
CA GLU A 663 -11.02 -29.89 -13.72
C GLU A 663 -9.78 -30.76 -14.02
N ASN A 664 -8.59 -30.34 -13.56
CA ASN A 664 -7.35 -31.08 -13.80
C ASN A 664 -7.20 -32.32 -12.92
N ILE A 665 -7.87 -32.37 -11.77
CA ILE A 665 -7.72 -33.48 -10.81
C ILE A 665 -9.01 -34.26 -10.57
N CYS A 666 -10.18 -33.69 -10.88
CA CYS A 666 -11.45 -34.38 -10.75
C CYS A 666 -11.58 -35.56 -11.74
N LEU A 667 -10.66 -35.71 -12.69
CA LEU A 667 -10.55 -36.87 -13.58
C LEU A 667 -9.67 -38.00 -13.00
N LEU A 668 -8.90 -37.75 -11.92
CA LEU A 668 -8.07 -38.76 -11.28
C LEU A 668 -8.94 -39.73 -10.46
N ASP A 669 -8.94 -41.00 -10.85
CA ASP A 669 -9.68 -42.04 -10.13
C ASP A 669 -9.10 -42.33 -8.74
N SER A 670 -7.76 -42.36 -8.63
CA SER A 670 -7.06 -42.34 -7.34
C SER A 670 -5.88 -41.36 -7.37
N PRO A 671 -5.85 -40.35 -6.49
CA PRO A 671 -4.69 -39.46 -6.32
C PRO A 671 -3.51 -40.11 -5.58
N GLU A 672 -3.68 -41.28 -4.96
CA GLU A 672 -2.66 -41.88 -4.08
C GLU A 672 -1.32 -42.11 -4.79
N PRO A 673 -1.24 -42.73 -5.99
CA PRO A 673 0.06 -42.98 -6.64
C PRO A 673 0.81 -41.70 -7.01
N LEU A 674 0.07 -40.64 -7.34
CA LEU A 674 0.64 -39.31 -7.60
C LEU A 674 1.19 -38.68 -6.31
N LEU A 675 0.45 -38.79 -5.21
CA LEU A 675 0.88 -38.23 -3.93
C LEU A 675 2.02 -39.03 -3.30
N ASP A 676 2.09 -40.33 -3.52
CA ASP A 676 3.20 -41.18 -3.09
C ASP A 676 4.51 -40.80 -3.78
N ILE A 677 4.48 -40.48 -5.09
CA ILE A 677 5.70 -40.00 -5.78
C ILE A 677 6.12 -38.61 -5.27
N TRP A 678 5.16 -37.71 -5.01
CA TRP A 678 5.46 -36.41 -4.41
C TRP A 678 6.02 -36.52 -2.99
N GLN A 679 5.52 -37.46 -2.19
CA GLN A 679 6.07 -37.74 -0.85
C GLN A 679 7.53 -38.23 -0.93
N GLN A 680 7.85 -39.10 -1.91
CA GLN A 680 9.23 -39.54 -2.16
C GLN A 680 10.13 -38.39 -2.63
N ILE A 681 9.64 -37.54 -3.54
CA ILE A 681 10.33 -36.34 -4.01
C ILE A 681 10.67 -35.42 -2.82
N MET A 682 9.69 -35.09 -1.98
CA MET A 682 9.91 -34.22 -0.82
C MET A 682 10.83 -34.85 0.23
N GLY A 683 10.82 -36.18 0.36
CA GLY A 683 11.79 -36.92 1.16
C GLY A 683 13.21 -36.73 0.63
N ALA A 684 13.42 -36.82 -0.68
CA ALA A 684 14.71 -36.57 -1.31
C ALA A 684 15.14 -35.10 -1.21
N VAL A 685 14.22 -34.15 -1.39
CA VAL A 685 14.49 -32.71 -1.19
C VAL A 685 15.00 -32.45 0.23
N SER A 686 14.30 -33.00 1.23
CA SER A 686 14.65 -32.87 2.64
C SER A 686 15.99 -33.54 2.96
N LYS A 687 16.24 -34.71 2.37
CA LYS A 687 17.51 -35.45 2.52
C LYS A 687 18.68 -34.63 1.98
N LEU A 688 18.59 -34.09 0.76
CA LEU A 688 19.66 -33.28 0.19
C LEU A 688 19.89 -32.02 1.03
N ALA A 689 18.83 -31.33 1.44
CA ALA A 689 18.94 -30.14 2.27
C ALA A 689 19.42 -30.43 3.71
N ALA A 690 19.57 -31.70 4.10
CA ALA A 690 19.91 -32.14 5.46
C ALA A 690 18.94 -31.59 6.52
N VAL A 691 17.64 -31.57 6.22
CA VAL A 691 16.57 -31.14 7.14
C VAL A 691 15.71 -32.33 7.56
N PRO A 692 14.90 -32.22 8.64
CA PRO A 692 14.02 -33.30 9.05
C PRO A 692 13.10 -33.77 7.92
N GLN A 693 12.83 -35.08 7.85
CA GLN A 693 12.00 -35.70 6.81
C GLN A 693 10.60 -35.08 6.73
N THR A 694 10.01 -34.71 7.86
CA THR A 694 8.79 -33.92 7.91
C THR A 694 9.16 -32.46 8.08
N LEU A 695 8.78 -31.64 7.10
CA LEU A 695 9.07 -30.21 7.11
C LEU A 695 8.30 -29.51 8.23
N ARG A 696 8.91 -28.49 8.83
CA ARG A 696 8.26 -27.67 9.87
C ARG A 696 7.10 -26.83 9.30
N ARG A 697 7.22 -26.45 8.02
CA ARG A 697 6.18 -25.85 7.19
C ARG A 697 6.13 -26.65 5.88
N PRO A 698 5.00 -27.30 5.54
CA PRO A 698 4.83 -27.96 4.25
C PRO A 698 4.98 -26.94 3.13
N GLU A 699 5.53 -27.34 1.99
CA GLU A 699 5.60 -26.52 0.78
C GLU A 699 4.25 -26.46 0.07
N ARG A 700 4.06 -25.48 -0.81
CA ARG A 700 2.85 -25.36 -1.63
C ARG A 700 3.22 -25.03 -3.07
N ILE A 701 2.54 -25.67 -4.02
CA ILE A 701 2.60 -25.30 -5.44
C ILE A 701 1.21 -24.86 -5.86
N VAL A 702 1.08 -23.63 -6.35
CA VAL A 702 -0.17 -23.01 -6.76
C VAL A 702 -0.09 -22.64 -8.23
N ALA A 703 -1.07 -23.10 -9.02
CA ALA A 703 -1.19 -22.69 -10.40
C ALA A 703 -1.90 -21.34 -10.52
N ASP A 704 -1.50 -20.52 -11.50
CA ASP A 704 -2.11 -19.23 -11.79
C ASP A 704 -2.16 -18.99 -13.31
N VAL A 705 -3.18 -18.26 -13.77
CA VAL A 705 -3.28 -17.81 -15.16
C VAL A 705 -2.21 -16.77 -15.49
N GLN A 706 -1.72 -16.04 -14.47
CA GLN A 706 -0.67 -15.05 -14.60
C GLN A 706 0.12 -14.92 -13.30
N ILE A 707 1.43 -15.12 -13.38
CA ILE A 707 2.38 -14.89 -12.28
C ILE A 707 3.17 -13.61 -12.50
N SER A 708 3.83 -13.13 -11.46
CA SER A 708 4.53 -11.86 -11.37
C SER A 708 5.93 -11.90 -11.99
N ALA A 709 6.56 -13.08 -12.06
CA ALA A 709 7.90 -13.26 -12.57
C ALA A 709 8.11 -14.64 -13.21
N GLY A 710 8.94 -14.68 -14.26
CA GLY A 710 9.42 -15.94 -14.85
C GLY A 710 8.32 -16.80 -15.48
N TRP A 711 8.63 -18.09 -15.63
CA TRP A 711 7.66 -19.14 -16.01
C TRP A 711 7.11 -19.88 -14.79
N MET A 712 7.94 -19.98 -13.76
CA MET A 712 7.64 -20.38 -12.40
C MET A 712 8.48 -19.48 -11.48
N HIS A 713 8.10 -19.34 -10.22
CA HIS A 713 9.00 -18.78 -9.21
C HIS A 713 8.76 -19.37 -7.82
N ALA A 714 9.84 -19.41 -7.06
CA ALA A 714 9.87 -19.87 -5.69
C ALA A 714 9.15 -18.92 -4.73
N GLY A 715 8.88 -19.42 -3.53
CA GLY A 715 8.08 -18.74 -2.52
C GLY A 715 7.24 -19.71 -1.70
N TYR A 716 6.36 -19.14 -0.89
CA TYR A 716 5.33 -19.89 -0.19
C TYR A 716 3.97 -19.23 -0.49
N PRO A 717 3.28 -19.68 -1.54
CA PRO A 717 3.56 -20.84 -2.40
C PRO A 717 4.62 -20.61 -3.50
N ILE A 718 5.10 -21.71 -4.08
CA ILE A 718 5.68 -21.74 -5.42
C ILE A 718 4.55 -21.49 -6.43
N MET A 719 4.76 -20.55 -7.34
CA MET A 719 3.77 -20.18 -8.35
C MET A 719 4.15 -20.76 -9.70
N ILE A 720 3.19 -21.39 -10.37
CA ILE A 720 3.35 -21.95 -11.72
C ILE A 720 2.24 -21.46 -12.65
N HIS A 721 2.50 -21.38 -13.95
CA HIS A 721 1.43 -21.14 -14.92
C HIS A 721 0.45 -22.31 -15.02
N LEU A 722 -0.82 -22.03 -15.35
CA LEU A 722 -1.84 -23.06 -15.64
C LEU A 722 -1.38 -24.10 -16.67
N GLU A 723 -0.59 -23.70 -17.66
CA GLU A 723 0.02 -24.57 -18.65
C GLU A 723 0.94 -25.64 -18.07
N SER A 724 1.46 -25.41 -16.86
CA SER A 724 2.37 -26.33 -16.17
C SER A 724 1.64 -27.28 -15.21
N VAL A 725 0.31 -27.19 -15.09
CA VAL A 725 -0.47 -28.06 -14.19
C VAL A 725 -0.28 -29.54 -14.57
N GLU A 726 -0.28 -29.86 -15.87
CA GLU A 726 -0.03 -31.23 -16.32
C GLU A 726 1.33 -31.77 -15.86
N GLU A 727 2.34 -30.92 -15.69
CA GLU A 727 3.67 -31.35 -15.24
C GLU A 727 3.62 -31.87 -13.80
N VAL A 728 2.81 -31.26 -12.95
CA VAL A 728 2.76 -31.58 -11.51
C VAL A 728 1.68 -32.60 -11.13
N VAL A 729 0.65 -32.81 -11.97
CA VAL A 729 -0.44 -33.76 -11.67
C VAL A 729 -0.47 -35.02 -12.54
N ASN A 730 0.28 -35.06 -13.66
CA ASN A 730 0.28 -36.23 -14.53
C ASN A 730 1.42 -37.19 -14.19
N LEU A 731 1.10 -38.30 -13.51
CA LEU A 731 2.07 -39.31 -13.09
C LEU A 731 2.91 -39.87 -14.25
N GLN A 732 2.30 -40.13 -15.41
CA GLN A 732 3.04 -40.66 -16.57
C GLN A 732 4.06 -39.64 -17.07
N ARG A 733 3.67 -38.37 -17.16
CA ARG A 733 4.58 -37.29 -17.57
C ARG A 733 5.75 -37.11 -16.61
N ILE A 734 5.50 -37.22 -15.30
CA ILE A 734 6.54 -37.14 -14.27
C ILE A 734 7.63 -38.21 -14.51
N TRP A 735 7.22 -39.46 -14.80
CA TRP A 735 8.15 -40.54 -15.09
C TRP A 735 8.88 -40.40 -16.43
N GLU A 736 8.19 -39.94 -17.48
CA GLU A 736 8.77 -39.86 -18.83
C GLU A 736 9.62 -38.61 -19.08
N LYS A 737 9.29 -37.48 -18.45
CA LYS A 737 9.87 -36.16 -18.74
C LYS A 737 10.56 -35.51 -17.54
N GLY A 738 10.25 -35.96 -16.32
CA GLY A 738 10.74 -35.34 -15.10
C GLY A 738 10.05 -34.03 -14.74
N LEU A 739 10.59 -33.36 -13.73
CA LEU A 739 10.00 -32.20 -13.05
C LEU A 739 10.99 -31.03 -12.90
N TRP A 740 11.82 -30.77 -13.92
CA TRP A 740 12.93 -29.83 -13.77
C TRP A 740 12.51 -28.46 -13.20
N GLY A 741 11.45 -27.85 -13.73
CA GLY A 741 10.92 -26.56 -13.28
C GLY A 741 10.45 -26.58 -11.81
N PRO A 742 9.45 -27.40 -11.44
CA PRO A 742 8.99 -27.47 -10.06
C PRO A 742 10.10 -27.81 -9.04
N LEU A 743 11.05 -28.68 -9.43
CA LEU A 743 12.19 -29.03 -8.57
C LEU A 743 13.22 -27.90 -8.43
N HIS A 744 13.38 -27.08 -9.48
CA HIS A 744 14.23 -25.89 -9.45
C HIS A 744 13.68 -24.87 -8.44
N GLU A 745 12.37 -24.62 -8.44
CA GLU A 745 11.72 -23.73 -7.47
C GLU A 745 11.76 -24.28 -6.04
N LEU A 746 11.56 -25.59 -5.86
CA LEU A 746 11.75 -26.24 -4.56
C LEU A 746 13.20 -26.11 -4.08
N GLY A 747 14.17 -26.18 -5.00
CA GLY A 747 15.58 -25.96 -4.72
C GLY A 747 15.88 -24.55 -4.24
N HIS A 748 15.24 -23.52 -4.82
CA HIS A 748 15.33 -22.15 -4.31
C HIS A 748 14.84 -22.05 -2.86
N ASN A 749 13.73 -22.71 -2.49
CA ASN A 749 13.25 -22.75 -1.11
C ASN A 749 14.24 -23.43 -0.14
N GLN A 750 15.21 -24.22 -0.64
CA GLN A 750 16.26 -24.85 0.16
C GLN A 750 17.58 -24.08 0.23
N GLN A 751 17.79 -23.06 -0.60
CA GLN A 751 18.99 -22.21 -0.53
C GLN A 751 19.07 -21.48 0.82
N ARG A 752 20.30 -21.30 1.34
CA ARG A 752 20.56 -20.59 2.61
C ARG A 752 21.71 -19.62 2.46
N SER A 753 21.59 -18.43 3.03
CA SER A 753 22.61 -17.39 2.96
C SER A 753 24.01 -17.85 3.39
N ASN A 754 24.11 -18.84 4.27
CA ASN A 754 25.38 -19.36 4.79
C ASN A 754 26.29 -19.97 3.71
N TRP A 755 25.74 -20.58 2.65
CA TRP A 755 26.52 -21.26 1.61
C TRP A 755 26.30 -20.71 0.20
N GLU A 756 25.47 -19.68 0.06
CA GLU A 756 25.19 -19.01 -1.20
C GLU A 756 26.11 -17.80 -1.42
N PHE A 757 26.49 -17.56 -2.68
CA PHE A 757 27.35 -16.46 -3.12
C PHE A 757 26.64 -15.58 -4.20
N PRO A 758 25.57 -14.83 -3.87
CA PRO A 758 24.85 -14.03 -4.85
C PRO A 758 25.73 -12.98 -5.54
N PRO A 759 25.53 -12.69 -6.84
CA PRO A 759 24.47 -13.23 -7.70
C PRO A 759 24.81 -14.59 -8.34
N HIS A 760 26.01 -15.14 -8.11
CA HIS A 760 26.53 -16.27 -8.87
C HIS A 760 25.75 -17.57 -8.68
N THR A 761 25.42 -17.88 -7.43
CA THR A 761 24.79 -19.16 -7.06
C THR A 761 23.27 -19.13 -7.11
N SER A 762 22.66 -17.93 -7.20
CA SER A 762 21.21 -17.72 -7.11
C SER A 762 20.43 -18.69 -8.00
N GLU A 763 20.81 -18.79 -9.28
CA GLU A 763 20.18 -19.66 -10.29
C GLU A 763 20.97 -20.95 -10.56
N ALA A 764 21.95 -21.27 -9.72
CA ALA A 764 22.85 -22.39 -9.92
C ALA A 764 22.60 -23.52 -8.93
N THR A 765 22.75 -23.25 -7.63
CA THR A 765 22.70 -24.30 -6.58
C THR A 765 21.30 -24.86 -6.37
N CYS A 766 20.23 -24.09 -6.65
CA CYS A 766 18.86 -24.59 -6.67
C CYS A 766 18.70 -25.83 -7.59
N ASN A 767 19.43 -25.89 -8.69
CA ASN A 767 19.39 -27.02 -9.63
C ASN A 767 20.03 -28.31 -9.07
N LEU A 768 20.76 -28.26 -7.95
CA LEU A 768 21.26 -29.47 -7.30
C LEU A 768 20.09 -30.37 -6.88
N TRP A 769 18.97 -29.78 -6.44
CA TRP A 769 17.76 -30.52 -6.12
C TRP A 769 17.10 -31.12 -7.36
N SER A 770 17.04 -30.38 -8.47
CA SER A 770 16.53 -30.90 -9.74
C SER A 770 17.32 -32.12 -10.20
N VAL A 771 18.65 -32.06 -10.17
CA VAL A 771 19.50 -33.22 -10.54
C VAL A 771 19.35 -34.36 -9.54
N TYR A 772 19.41 -34.08 -8.24
CA TYR A 772 19.34 -35.11 -7.20
C TYR A 772 18.05 -35.92 -7.27
N VAL A 773 16.90 -35.26 -7.36
CA VAL A 773 15.60 -35.93 -7.42
C VAL A 773 15.42 -36.68 -8.72
N SER A 774 15.84 -36.12 -9.86
CA SER A 774 15.82 -36.83 -11.14
C SER A 774 16.58 -38.15 -11.07
N GLU A 775 17.79 -38.15 -10.52
CA GLU A 775 18.63 -39.35 -10.45
C GLU A 775 18.17 -40.35 -9.40
N THR A 776 17.79 -39.88 -8.20
CA THR A 776 17.59 -40.75 -7.04
C THR A 776 16.16 -41.21 -6.82
N VAL A 777 15.17 -40.46 -7.33
CA VAL A 777 13.74 -40.78 -7.17
C VAL A 777 13.12 -41.16 -8.50
N LEU A 778 13.33 -40.34 -9.54
CA LEU A 778 12.68 -40.56 -10.84
C LEU A 778 13.43 -41.55 -11.73
N GLY A 779 14.68 -41.88 -11.39
CA GLY A 779 15.52 -42.75 -12.20
C GLY A 779 15.87 -42.16 -13.57
N ILE A 780 15.73 -40.85 -13.75
CA ILE A 780 16.02 -40.12 -14.98
C ILE A 780 17.52 -39.75 -14.98
N PRO A 781 18.31 -40.24 -15.95
CA PRO A 781 19.70 -39.84 -16.06
C PRO A 781 19.84 -38.32 -16.27
N ARG A 782 20.83 -37.69 -15.64
CA ARG A 782 21.04 -36.23 -15.71
C ARG A 782 21.01 -35.63 -17.13
N HIS A 783 21.56 -36.35 -18.11
CA HIS A 783 21.67 -35.86 -19.49
C HIS A 783 20.33 -35.86 -20.23
N GLU A 784 19.34 -36.58 -19.70
CA GLU A 784 17.95 -36.59 -20.14
C GLU A 784 17.10 -35.61 -19.32
N ALA A 785 17.47 -35.34 -18.06
CA ALA A 785 16.75 -34.44 -17.16
C ALA A 785 16.71 -32.97 -17.65
N HIS A 786 17.78 -32.50 -18.30
CA HIS A 786 17.81 -31.16 -18.91
C HIS A 786 18.78 -31.07 -20.09
N THR A 787 18.44 -30.30 -21.12
CA THR A 787 19.25 -30.17 -22.35
C THR A 787 20.65 -29.62 -22.09
N SER A 788 20.78 -28.66 -21.17
CA SER A 788 22.07 -28.13 -20.71
C SER A 788 22.97 -29.16 -20.01
N LEU A 789 22.44 -30.31 -19.58
CA LEU A 789 23.23 -31.34 -18.91
C LEU A 789 23.71 -32.45 -19.86
N ARG A 790 23.43 -32.34 -21.16
CA ARG A 790 24.00 -33.22 -22.17
C ARG A 790 25.53 -33.10 -22.18
N PRO A 791 26.28 -34.22 -22.34
CA PRO A 791 27.74 -34.21 -22.29
C PRO A 791 28.39 -33.16 -23.19
N GLU A 792 27.89 -33.00 -24.42
CA GLU A 792 28.44 -32.06 -25.40
C GLU A 792 28.23 -30.60 -24.96
N ALA A 793 27.05 -30.30 -24.41
CA ALA A 793 26.72 -28.97 -23.91
C ALA A 793 27.57 -28.59 -22.70
N ARG A 794 27.79 -29.55 -21.79
CA ARG A 794 28.66 -29.37 -20.61
C ARG A 794 30.12 -29.16 -21.02
N ALA A 795 30.67 -30.05 -21.85
CA ALA A 795 32.06 -29.95 -22.33
C ALA A 795 32.34 -28.63 -23.08
N SER A 796 31.40 -28.21 -23.94
CA SER A 796 31.48 -26.92 -24.66
C SER A 796 31.46 -25.74 -23.69
N ARG A 797 30.60 -25.76 -22.68
CA ARG A 797 30.50 -24.70 -21.65
C ARG A 797 31.78 -24.56 -20.84
N VAL A 798 32.34 -25.68 -20.34
CA VAL A 798 33.61 -25.68 -19.59
C VAL A 798 34.72 -25.08 -20.45
N LYS A 799 34.87 -25.58 -21.68
CA LYS A 799 35.89 -25.10 -22.62
C LYS A 799 35.77 -23.60 -22.86
N ALA A 800 34.57 -23.12 -23.21
CA ALA A 800 34.34 -21.71 -23.51
C ALA A 800 34.60 -20.79 -22.31
N PHE A 801 34.29 -21.24 -21.09
CA PHE A 801 34.55 -20.47 -19.86
C PHE A 801 36.06 -20.37 -19.56
N LEU A 802 36.79 -21.48 -19.69
CA LEU A 802 38.23 -21.52 -19.47
C LEU A 802 39.02 -20.75 -20.54
N GLU A 803 38.62 -20.81 -21.81
CA GLU A 803 39.24 -20.04 -22.90
C GLU A 803 39.15 -18.51 -22.68
N GLN A 804 38.17 -18.06 -21.90
CA GLN A 804 38.02 -16.66 -21.51
C GLN A 804 38.82 -16.28 -20.25
N GLY A 805 39.62 -17.20 -19.71
CA GLY A 805 40.39 -17.01 -18.49
C GLY A 805 39.59 -17.21 -17.20
N ALA A 806 38.50 -17.99 -17.25
CA ALA A 806 37.64 -18.29 -16.09
C ALA A 806 37.18 -17.04 -15.30
N PRO A 807 36.60 -16.02 -15.96
CA PRO A 807 36.24 -14.79 -15.27
C PRO A 807 35.07 -15.03 -14.30
N LEU A 808 35.28 -14.82 -13.00
CA LEU A 808 34.27 -15.06 -11.96
C LEU A 808 32.92 -14.39 -12.25
N LYS A 809 32.92 -13.19 -12.87
CA LYS A 809 31.69 -12.49 -13.30
C LYS A 809 30.79 -13.31 -14.25
N LYS A 810 31.35 -14.27 -15.00
CA LYS A 810 30.60 -15.17 -15.90
C LYS A 810 30.35 -16.57 -15.32
N TRP A 811 30.73 -16.78 -14.06
CA TRP A 811 30.42 -18.01 -13.32
C TRP A 811 29.01 -17.86 -12.74
N GLU A 812 28.01 -18.20 -13.55
CA GLU A 812 26.58 -18.04 -13.26
C GLU A 812 25.76 -19.23 -13.80
N VAL A 813 24.56 -19.44 -13.25
CA VAL A 813 23.57 -20.45 -13.69
C VAL A 813 24.22 -21.83 -13.96
N PHE A 814 24.23 -22.31 -15.21
CA PHE A 814 24.76 -23.61 -15.61
C PHE A 814 26.29 -23.69 -15.63
N VAL A 815 27.00 -22.56 -15.72
CA VAL A 815 28.47 -22.53 -15.58
C VAL A 815 28.83 -22.78 -14.12
N ALA A 816 28.13 -22.10 -13.21
CA ALA A 816 28.32 -22.29 -11.78
C ALA A 816 27.91 -23.69 -11.32
N LEU A 817 26.75 -24.18 -11.76
CA LEU A 817 26.28 -25.54 -11.47
C LEU A 817 27.29 -26.62 -11.87
N GLU A 818 27.97 -26.45 -13.00
CA GLU A 818 28.95 -27.42 -13.52
C GLU A 818 30.09 -27.70 -12.51
N THR A 819 30.55 -26.67 -11.79
CA THR A 819 31.54 -26.83 -10.72
C THR A 819 31.05 -27.81 -9.64
N TYR A 820 29.79 -27.70 -9.22
CA TYR A 820 29.21 -28.58 -8.21
C TYR A 820 28.94 -29.98 -8.78
N LEU A 821 28.47 -30.09 -10.03
CA LEU A 821 28.23 -31.39 -10.67
C LEU A 821 29.51 -32.20 -10.82
N GLN A 822 30.64 -31.57 -11.14
CA GLN A 822 31.94 -32.24 -11.23
C GLN A 822 32.41 -32.79 -9.87
N LEU A 823 32.16 -32.03 -8.79
CA LEU A 823 32.42 -32.52 -7.43
C LEU A 823 31.49 -33.67 -7.07
N GLN A 824 30.22 -33.58 -7.44
CA GLN A 824 29.25 -34.64 -7.22
C GLN A 824 29.59 -35.92 -8.01
N GLU A 825 30.08 -35.82 -9.25
CA GLU A 825 30.52 -36.96 -10.05
C GLU A 825 31.72 -37.68 -9.43
N ALA A 826 32.62 -36.92 -8.81
CA ALA A 826 33.83 -37.44 -8.21
C ALA A 826 33.63 -38.04 -6.81
N PHE A 827 32.76 -37.42 -5.99
CA PHE A 827 32.67 -37.71 -4.56
C PHE A 827 31.28 -38.15 -4.10
N GLY A 828 30.27 -38.13 -4.98
CA GLY A 828 28.89 -38.48 -4.67
C GLY A 828 28.13 -37.37 -3.92
N TRP A 829 26.89 -37.70 -3.52
CA TRP A 829 25.97 -36.75 -2.86
C TRP A 829 26.19 -36.62 -1.34
N GLU A 830 26.76 -37.63 -0.68
CA GLU A 830 26.89 -37.61 0.79
C GLU A 830 27.79 -36.47 1.33
N PRO A 831 28.91 -36.10 0.67
CA PRO A 831 29.65 -34.90 1.06
C PRO A 831 28.83 -33.60 0.99
N PHE A 832 27.89 -33.47 0.05
CA PHE A 832 27.01 -32.30 -0.03
C PHE A 832 26.01 -32.28 1.13
N ILE A 833 25.38 -33.42 1.42
CA ILE A 833 24.44 -33.57 2.52
C ILE A 833 25.14 -33.23 3.85
N GLN A 834 26.34 -33.77 4.08
CA GLN A 834 27.11 -33.45 5.26
C GLN A 834 27.52 -31.98 5.32
N LEU A 835 27.94 -31.39 4.19
CA LEU A 835 28.30 -29.97 4.13
C LEU A 835 27.11 -29.07 4.51
N PHE A 836 25.92 -29.34 3.96
CA PHE A 836 24.72 -28.57 4.28
C PHE A 836 24.29 -28.78 5.74
N ALA A 837 24.43 -29.99 6.29
CA ALA A 837 24.22 -30.26 7.71
C ALA A 837 25.17 -29.43 8.60
N ASP A 838 26.45 -29.38 8.24
CA ASP A 838 27.46 -28.62 9.00
C ASP A 838 27.10 -27.13 9.03
N TYR A 839 26.80 -26.53 7.87
CA TYR A 839 26.44 -25.11 7.76
C TYR A 839 25.16 -24.73 8.50
N GLN A 840 24.21 -25.66 8.70
CA GLN A 840 23.00 -25.40 9.47
C GLN A 840 23.27 -25.20 10.97
N THR A 841 24.38 -25.74 11.48
CA THR A 841 24.77 -25.63 12.89
C THR A 841 25.89 -24.62 13.13
N GLU A 842 26.49 -24.10 12.07
CA GLU A 842 27.67 -23.25 12.14
C GLU A 842 27.33 -21.80 12.46
N THR A 843 28.13 -21.22 13.36
CA THR A 843 28.05 -19.82 13.75
C THR A 843 29.25 -19.05 13.23
N GLY A 844 29.07 -17.78 12.86
CA GLY A 844 30.19 -16.93 12.41
C GLY A 844 30.63 -17.18 10.97
N VAL A 845 29.71 -17.67 10.12
CA VAL A 845 29.92 -17.74 8.67
C VAL A 845 30.16 -16.32 8.15
N PRO A 846 31.22 -16.08 7.35
CA PRO A 846 31.47 -14.75 6.79
C PRO A 846 30.32 -14.28 5.91
N ASP A 847 30.07 -12.97 5.84
CA ASP A 847 29.03 -12.42 4.97
C ASP A 847 29.52 -12.10 3.55
N ASP A 848 30.82 -11.91 3.34
CA ASP A 848 31.38 -11.61 2.03
C ASP A 848 31.62 -12.87 1.18
N ASN A 849 31.33 -12.79 -0.12
CA ASN A 849 31.42 -13.93 -1.02
C ASN A 849 32.83 -14.53 -1.10
N LYS A 850 33.89 -13.71 -1.04
CA LYS A 850 35.27 -14.21 -1.16
C LYS A 850 35.59 -15.14 0.01
N ALA A 851 35.30 -14.71 1.24
CA ALA A 851 35.52 -15.51 2.42
C ALA A 851 34.63 -16.76 2.44
N LYS A 852 33.35 -16.65 2.04
CA LYS A 852 32.45 -17.80 1.92
C LYS A 852 32.96 -18.85 0.92
N MET A 853 33.45 -18.44 -0.24
CA MET A 853 34.02 -19.35 -1.26
C MET A 853 35.26 -20.09 -0.74
N ASN A 854 36.11 -19.40 0.04
CA ASN A 854 37.26 -20.03 0.69
C ASN A 854 36.82 -21.03 1.77
N LEU A 855 35.84 -20.67 2.61
CA LEU A 855 35.29 -21.55 3.63
C LEU A 855 34.65 -22.80 3.01
N TRP A 856 33.91 -22.63 1.91
CA TRP A 856 33.28 -23.73 1.18
C TRP A 856 34.35 -24.69 0.64
N ALA A 857 35.37 -24.15 -0.04
CA ALA A 857 36.49 -24.93 -0.57
C ALA A 857 37.24 -25.70 0.53
N GLN A 858 37.46 -25.06 1.68
CA GLN A 858 38.08 -25.67 2.85
C GLN A 858 37.25 -26.84 3.38
N LYS A 859 35.97 -26.61 3.68
CA LYS A 859 35.07 -27.61 4.26
C LYS A 859 34.88 -28.80 3.33
N PHE A 860 34.61 -28.56 2.06
CA PHE A 860 34.41 -29.64 1.12
C PHE A 860 35.70 -30.46 0.94
N SER A 861 36.88 -29.82 0.89
CA SER A 861 38.19 -30.50 0.89
C SER A 861 38.39 -31.38 2.13
N GLN A 862 37.99 -30.88 3.31
CA GLN A 862 38.06 -31.63 4.57
C GLN A 862 37.12 -32.82 4.60
N LEU A 863 35.92 -32.71 4.00
CA LEU A 863 34.95 -33.81 3.92
C LEU A 863 35.46 -34.92 2.99
N VAL A 864 35.98 -34.57 1.81
CA VAL A 864 36.45 -35.55 0.83
C VAL A 864 37.91 -36.00 1.03
N LYS A 865 38.62 -35.38 1.99
CA LYS A 865 40.05 -35.64 2.31
C LYS A 865 40.97 -35.47 1.10
N LYS A 866 40.73 -34.44 0.29
CA LYS A 866 41.54 -34.09 -0.88
C LYS A 866 41.82 -32.59 -0.91
N ASN A 867 42.98 -32.20 -1.41
CA ASN A 867 43.26 -30.80 -1.71
C ASN A 867 42.55 -30.41 -3.02
N LEU A 868 41.45 -29.66 -2.90
CA LEU A 868 40.67 -29.16 -4.04
C LEU A 868 41.01 -27.71 -4.42
N ALA A 869 41.99 -27.07 -3.77
CA ALA A 869 42.37 -25.69 -4.09
C ALA A 869 42.71 -25.49 -5.58
N PRO A 870 43.45 -26.40 -6.26
CA PRO A 870 43.70 -26.28 -7.69
C PRO A 870 42.43 -26.31 -8.55
N PHE A 871 41.42 -27.11 -8.16
CA PHE A 871 40.14 -27.20 -8.87
C PHE A 871 39.36 -25.90 -8.78
N PHE A 872 39.20 -25.32 -7.59
CA PHE A 872 38.47 -24.06 -7.42
C PHE A 872 39.19 -22.90 -8.10
N LYS A 873 40.53 -22.82 -8.00
CA LYS A 873 41.32 -21.80 -8.72
C LYS A 873 41.09 -21.89 -10.24
N ALA A 874 41.02 -23.10 -10.80
CA ALA A 874 40.75 -23.30 -12.23
C ALA A 874 39.34 -22.86 -12.65
N TRP A 875 38.36 -22.92 -11.75
CA TRP A 875 37.03 -22.35 -11.93
C TRP A 875 36.96 -20.83 -11.69
N GLY A 876 38.10 -20.17 -11.43
CA GLY A 876 38.15 -18.71 -11.21
C GLY A 876 37.79 -18.27 -9.79
N TRP A 877 37.68 -19.21 -8.83
CA TRP A 877 37.42 -18.85 -7.44
C TRP A 877 38.62 -18.16 -6.80
N PRO A 878 38.42 -17.10 -6.00
CA PRO A 878 39.50 -16.33 -5.37
C PRO A 878 40.05 -17.04 -4.12
N ILE A 879 40.57 -18.26 -4.29
CA ILE A 879 41.17 -19.06 -3.21
C ILE A 879 42.44 -18.39 -2.72
N GLU A 880 42.51 -18.10 -1.42
CA GLU A 880 43.65 -17.45 -0.80
C GLU A 880 44.86 -18.37 -0.76
N GLU A 881 46.05 -17.80 -0.98
CA GLU A 881 47.30 -18.58 -0.99
C GLU A 881 47.58 -19.25 0.35
N LYS A 882 47.13 -18.63 1.46
CA LYS A 882 47.22 -19.23 2.79
C LYS A 882 46.42 -20.53 2.86
N LEU A 883 45.14 -20.48 2.46
CA LEU A 883 44.28 -21.67 2.45
C LEU A 883 44.80 -22.73 1.47
N ALA A 884 45.27 -22.33 0.29
CA ALA A 884 45.81 -23.27 -0.69
C ALA A 884 47.00 -24.07 -0.14
N ARG A 885 47.93 -23.40 0.57
CA ARG A 885 49.06 -24.06 1.24
C ARG A 885 48.61 -24.95 2.40
N GLU A 886 47.69 -24.47 3.23
CA GLU A 886 47.13 -25.27 4.33
C GLU A 886 46.49 -26.57 3.82
N LEU A 887 45.73 -26.52 2.72
CA LEU A 887 45.12 -27.70 2.10
C LEU A 887 46.16 -28.61 1.45
N GLU A 888 47.21 -28.06 0.85
CA GLU A 888 48.32 -28.82 0.26
C GLU A 888 49.14 -29.58 1.31
N GLU A 889 49.40 -28.97 2.45
CA GLU A 889 50.11 -29.59 3.58
C GLU A 889 49.26 -30.66 4.27
N THR A 890 47.93 -30.51 4.25
CA THR A 890 46.99 -31.38 5.00
C THR A 890 46.48 -32.57 4.17
N PHE A 891 46.21 -32.39 2.87
CA PHE A 891 45.53 -33.37 2.05
C PHE A 891 46.26 -33.64 0.72
N PRO A 892 46.20 -34.88 0.20
CA PRO A 892 46.76 -35.18 -1.11
C PRO A 892 46.00 -34.44 -2.21
N VAL A 893 46.73 -33.98 -3.23
CA VAL A 893 46.16 -33.32 -4.42
C VAL A 893 45.15 -34.24 -5.11
N TRP A 894 44.03 -33.69 -5.55
CA TRP A 894 43.04 -34.39 -6.36
C TRP A 894 43.55 -34.54 -7.81
N LEU A 895 44.15 -35.69 -8.12
CA LEU A 895 44.74 -35.98 -9.43
C LEU A 895 43.69 -36.25 -10.51
N GLU A 896 42.49 -36.67 -10.12
CA GLU A 896 41.35 -36.91 -11.02
C GLU A 896 40.55 -35.63 -11.30
N ASN A 897 41.12 -34.44 -11.04
CA ASN A 897 40.51 -33.15 -11.34
C ASN A 897 40.13 -33.05 -12.84
N PRO A 898 38.84 -32.94 -13.20
CA PRO A 898 38.36 -32.97 -14.57
C PRO A 898 38.78 -31.75 -15.41
N LEU A 899 39.34 -30.70 -14.78
CA LEU A 899 39.85 -29.53 -15.48
C LEU A 899 41.30 -29.69 -15.96
N LEU A 900 42.07 -30.66 -15.46
CA LEU A 900 43.47 -30.85 -15.87
C LEU A 900 43.67 -30.99 -17.39
N PRO A 901 42.80 -31.69 -18.16
CA PRO A 901 42.92 -31.77 -19.62
C PRO A 901 42.75 -30.42 -20.33
N TYR A 902 42.03 -29.48 -19.73
CA TYR A 902 41.79 -28.15 -20.31
C TYR A 902 42.89 -27.14 -19.97
N LEU A 903 43.62 -27.37 -18.87
CA LEU A 903 44.69 -26.49 -18.38
C LEU A 903 46.07 -26.84 -18.96
N SER A 904 46.20 -28.02 -19.58
CA SER A 904 47.41 -28.44 -20.27
C SER A 904 47.49 -27.72 -21.63
N PRO A 905 48.59 -27.03 -21.96
CA PRO A 905 48.73 -26.41 -23.28
C PRO A 905 48.65 -27.52 -24.34
N GLN A 906 47.72 -27.39 -25.29
CA GLN A 906 47.72 -28.25 -26.47
C GLN A 906 49.06 -28.08 -27.17
N SER A 907 49.92 -29.10 -27.09
CA SER A 907 51.08 -29.21 -27.95
C SER A 907 50.58 -29.14 -29.39
N SER A 908 50.98 -28.11 -30.10
CA SER A 908 50.83 -27.96 -31.54
C SER A 908 51.32 -29.24 -32.21
N ASN A 909 50.40 -30.10 -32.66
CA ASN A 909 50.71 -31.17 -33.60
C ASN A 909 50.95 -30.51 -34.96
N SER A 910 52.20 -30.16 -35.22
CA SER A 910 52.74 -30.09 -36.57
C SER A 910 52.90 -31.52 -37.10
N ASN A 911 51.98 -31.93 -37.97
CA ASN A 911 52.26 -32.65 -39.23
C ASN A 911 51.00 -32.75 -40.08
#